data_AF-A0A1I0NMA3-F1
#
_entry.id   AF-A0A1I0NMA3-F1
#
_cell.length_a   1.000
_cell.length_b   1.000
_cell.length_c   1.000
_cell.angle_alpha   90.00
_cell.angle_beta   90.00
_cell.angle_gamma   90.00
#
_symmetry.space_group_name_H-M   'P 1'
#
loop_
_entity.id
_entity.type
_entity.pdbx_description
1 polymer ?
#
loop_
_entity_poly.entity_id
_entity_poly.type
_entity_poly.pdbx_seq_one_letter_code
_entity_poly.pdbx_strand_id
1 'polypeptide(L)'
;MASFARSLIKDTGVRADWVDLRDQDYVPNLAVLRDTVSLNPKLLTPDPATGLQVPVFGARNQGSSGRCVGFALANLIDIQRLLQTLRRTPSTSDHPEPDLSKVQEDIVSADMLYRMASFHDRYPELENGEVLAEEGILTLRSAIKGFYHHGVCRDWPFGEPTTDEGRWQSECYLADGPDKARKFTTVGQAKKAREIGLGAYFRLASILNHFHAALNDAEAILTTANIHDGWLEALPDKGGLITWPPALGKTGTHAFVVIGYDEMGFHILNSWGPKWGGYNGQAGVGLWSYTDWAQNVVDSWVLRLGVFAPSAFGASVGEKGTKGDAGPIQSGSTPSFELVGHYMNLDDGYHVATGSYPSFKDGWTRTRKYLSERLDPKADPANKDNQYRGVLIWIPGSLEGIKPAFADAVGRKTLIKDLGLYPYTIFWCNGFVEKSLEVLQSLFDSCEEQAGENAAHLDELIENRVRGVGRAFWRDIELSARRALRGTEELPYEDFESDELDKIKTGFVGDLLFDLLELRKETGCELHIVAEGAGALVVHEMLSLLAHKTRWFDPASLKPRGMDRFDTLHLVHPAIGMPRARKRLIPLINVMNGPVAGKKKRKSSSRKPVVQEYLEYTTPPRARIYVPTPELEERVKFGAYGKSILHLVSRAFEDRYPLPQDADDTSAPYLLRPRPFLGMSGVVDDPTIPVQNAVFRLNCIAAQKHNLDRIPQSALNDDPTITNSIFECIRGFQEKGH
;
A
#
# COMPACT_ATOMS: atom_id res chain seq x y z
N MET A 1 7.45 -5.62 -44.32
CA MET A 1 6.25 -5.67 -43.44
C MET A 1 5.85 -7.11 -43.11
N ALA A 2 5.70 -8.02 -44.07
CA ALA A 2 5.33 -9.43 -43.80
C ALA A 2 6.30 -10.19 -42.87
N SER A 3 7.62 -9.91 -42.89
CA SER A 3 8.56 -10.53 -41.94
C SER A 3 8.53 -9.90 -40.54
N PHE A 4 8.20 -8.61 -40.43
CA PHE A 4 8.07 -7.87 -39.17
C PHE A 4 6.76 -8.23 -38.44
N ALA A 5 5.67 -8.35 -39.20
CA ALA A 5 4.38 -8.83 -38.72
C ALA A 5 4.44 -10.30 -38.24
N ARG A 6 5.23 -11.15 -38.92
CA ARG A 6 5.44 -12.55 -38.52
C ARG A 6 6.29 -12.72 -37.26
N SER A 7 7.23 -11.81 -36.96
CA SER A 7 7.99 -11.86 -35.70
C SER A 7 7.15 -11.34 -34.52
N LEU A 8 6.31 -10.32 -34.72
CA LEU A 8 5.39 -9.82 -33.68
C LEU A 8 4.54 -10.94 -33.09
N ILE A 9 4.02 -11.82 -33.94
CA ILE A 9 3.04 -12.84 -33.56
C ILE A 9 3.60 -13.97 -32.69
N LYS A 10 4.88 -14.34 -32.85
CA LYS A 10 5.47 -15.45 -32.09
C LYS A 10 5.88 -15.08 -30.66
N ASP A 11 6.14 -13.79 -30.42
CA ASP A 11 6.75 -13.30 -29.18
C ASP A 11 5.83 -12.32 -28.40
N THR A 12 4.63 -12.00 -28.90
CA THR A 12 3.62 -11.21 -28.15
C THR A 12 2.63 -12.15 -27.47
N GLY A 13 2.53 -12.12 -26.15
CA GLY A 13 1.60 -13.00 -25.42
C GLY A 13 1.07 -12.40 -24.13
N VAL A 14 -0.10 -11.76 -24.19
CA VAL A 14 -0.91 -11.55 -22.99
C VAL A 14 -1.41 -12.90 -22.47
N ARG A 15 -1.37 -13.12 -21.15
CA ARG A 15 -1.91 -14.32 -20.50
C ARG A 15 -3.37 -14.13 -20.12
N ALA A 16 -4.11 -15.23 -20.14
CA ALA A 16 -5.47 -15.25 -19.61
C ALA A 16 -5.47 -15.00 -18.10
N ASP A 17 -6.44 -14.22 -17.63
CA ASP A 17 -6.67 -14.03 -16.21
C ASP A 17 -7.03 -15.37 -15.56
N TRP A 18 -6.40 -15.70 -14.43
CA TRP A 18 -6.88 -16.82 -13.61
C TRP A 18 -8.28 -16.52 -13.08
N VAL A 19 -9.07 -17.55 -12.79
CA VAL A 19 -10.38 -17.34 -12.19
C VAL A 19 -10.20 -16.77 -10.77
N ASP A 20 -10.77 -15.59 -10.53
CA ASP A 20 -10.87 -14.97 -9.21
C ASP A 20 -12.33 -14.62 -8.94
N LEU A 21 -12.97 -15.33 -8.01
CA LEU A 21 -14.40 -15.14 -7.66
C LEU A 21 -14.68 -13.81 -6.94
N ARG A 22 -13.62 -13.05 -6.60
CA ARG A 22 -13.74 -11.71 -6.00
C ARG A 22 -13.80 -10.62 -7.06
N ASP A 23 -13.53 -10.95 -8.33
CA ASP A 23 -13.77 -10.02 -9.43
C ASP A 23 -15.25 -9.64 -9.46
N GLN A 24 -15.50 -8.34 -9.63
CA GLN A 24 -16.86 -7.85 -9.74
C GLN A 24 -17.34 -8.02 -11.18
N ASP A 25 -18.45 -8.70 -11.39
CA ASP A 25 -19.03 -8.85 -12.72
C ASP A 25 -19.68 -7.55 -13.20
N TYR A 26 -19.51 -7.25 -14.48
CA TYR A 26 -20.29 -6.23 -15.16
C TYR A 26 -21.71 -6.75 -15.36
N VAL A 27 -22.67 -6.05 -14.75
CA VAL A 27 -24.09 -6.30 -14.92
C VAL A 27 -24.64 -5.29 -15.93
N PRO A 28 -25.11 -5.72 -17.11
CA PRO A 28 -25.71 -4.83 -18.09
C PRO A 28 -26.88 -4.04 -17.51
N ASN A 29 -26.95 -2.75 -17.83
CA ASN A 29 -28.18 -2.00 -17.59
C ASN A 29 -29.25 -2.32 -18.65
N LEU A 30 -30.50 -1.95 -18.38
CA LEU A 30 -31.64 -2.16 -19.29
C LEU A 30 -31.86 -0.97 -20.24
N ALA A 31 -30.82 -0.20 -20.56
CA ALA A 31 -30.93 0.91 -21.50
C ALA A 31 -31.18 0.40 -22.93
N VAL A 32 -31.91 1.20 -23.71
CA VAL A 32 -32.07 0.95 -25.14
C VAL A 32 -30.71 1.15 -25.82
N LEU A 33 -30.21 0.08 -26.44
CA LEU A 33 -28.92 0.08 -27.11
C LEU A 33 -29.02 0.75 -28.49
N ARG A 34 -27.95 1.42 -28.91
CA ARG A 34 -27.84 1.95 -30.29
C ARG A 34 -27.66 0.80 -31.28
N ASP A 35 -28.15 0.94 -32.50
CA ASP A 35 -27.93 -0.09 -33.54
C ASP A 35 -26.46 -0.18 -33.95
N THR A 36 -25.74 0.94 -33.87
CA THR A 36 -24.29 1.02 -34.13
C THR A 36 -23.62 1.93 -33.11
N VAL A 37 -22.42 1.56 -32.67
CA VAL A 37 -21.56 2.41 -31.83
C VAL A 37 -20.21 2.51 -32.52
N SER A 38 -19.63 3.71 -32.55
CA SER A 38 -18.27 3.93 -33.04
C SER A 38 -17.53 4.88 -32.10
N LEU A 39 -16.20 4.97 -32.25
CA LEU A 39 -15.42 6.00 -31.56
C LEU A 39 -16.03 7.37 -31.83
N ASN A 40 -16.11 8.20 -30.79
CA ASN A 40 -16.70 9.53 -30.88
C ASN A 40 -15.99 10.34 -31.98
N PRO A 41 -16.70 10.88 -32.99
CA PRO A 41 -16.09 11.60 -34.10
C PRO A 41 -15.24 12.81 -33.70
N LYS A 42 -15.53 13.42 -32.54
CA LYS A 42 -14.73 14.53 -31.99
C LYS A 42 -13.35 14.09 -31.50
N LEU A 43 -13.11 12.79 -31.36
CA LEU A 43 -11.80 12.21 -31.02
C LEU A 43 -11.00 11.79 -32.25
N LEU A 44 -11.48 12.13 -33.45
CA LEU A 44 -10.83 11.82 -34.71
C LEU A 44 -10.38 13.12 -35.40
N THR A 45 -9.21 13.08 -36.03
CA THR A 45 -8.69 14.14 -36.88
C THR A 45 -8.26 13.55 -38.22
N PRO A 46 -8.46 14.24 -39.35
CA PRO A 46 -7.94 13.77 -40.63
C PRO A 46 -6.41 13.78 -40.61
N ASP A 47 -5.80 12.73 -41.16
CA ASP A 47 -4.38 12.67 -41.50
C ASP A 47 -4.21 12.97 -43.00
N PRO A 48 -3.65 14.14 -43.38
CA PRO A 48 -3.46 14.50 -44.78
C PRO A 48 -2.57 13.54 -45.56
N ALA A 49 -1.67 12.81 -44.90
CA ALA A 49 -0.74 11.91 -45.56
C ALA A 49 -1.39 10.59 -45.99
N THR A 50 -2.36 10.10 -45.22
CA THR A 50 -3.03 8.81 -45.46
C THR A 50 -4.45 8.96 -45.98
N GLY A 51 -5.08 10.13 -45.81
CA GLY A 51 -6.49 10.36 -46.09
C GLY A 51 -7.44 9.69 -45.10
N LEU A 52 -6.90 9.05 -44.06
CA LEU A 52 -7.67 8.39 -43.00
C LEU A 52 -7.95 9.36 -41.85
N GLN A 53 -8.97 9.05 -41.07
CA GLN A 53 -9.18 9.64 -39.75
C GLN A 53 -8.28 8.92 -38.74
N VAL A 54 -7.62 9.66 -37.85
CA VAL A 54 -6.74 9.13 -36.81
C VAL A 54 -7.23 9.61 -35.46
N PRO A 55 -7.18 8.80 -34.39
CA PRO A 55 -7.43 9.29 -33.05
C PRO A 55 -6.57 10.52 -32.73
N VAL A 56 -7.12 11.53 -32.06
CA VAL A 56 -6.39 12.76 -31.69
C VAL A 56 -5.19 12.53 -30.77
N PHE A 57 -5.15 11.37 -30.10
CA PHE A 57 -4.02 10.87 -29.31
C PHE A 57 -3.06 9.97 -30.11
N GLY A 58 -3.26 9.86 -31.43
CA GLY A 58 -2.50 9.04 -32.35
C GLY A 58 -2.85 7.55 -32.30
N ALA A 59 -2.68 6.87 -33.44
CA ALA A 59 -2.69 5.40 -33.49
C ALA A 59 -1.37 4.86 -32.90
N ARG A 60 -1.41 4.43 -31.64
CA ARG A 60 -0.22 3.97 -30.91
C ARG A 60 0.47 2.80 -31.62
N ASN A 61 1.79 2.71 -31.46
CA ASN A 61 2.61 1.64 -32.01
C ASN A 61 3.53 1.06 -30.92
N GLN A 62 3.27 -0.18 -30.50
CA GLN A 62 4.06 -0.87 -29.50
C GLN A 62 5.42 -1.38 -30.02
N GLY A 63 5.63 -1.37 -31.34
CA GLY A 63 6.83 -1.91 -31.96
C GLY A 63 7.08 -3.36 -31.57
N SER A 64 8.32 -3.69 -31.24
CA SER A 64 8.76 -5.02 -30.80
C SER A 64 8.74 -5.21 -29.27
N SER A 65 8.11 -4.31 -28.51
CA SER A 65 8.20 -4.32 -27.04
C SER A 65 7.40 -5.42 -26.35
N GLY A 66 6.46 -6.07 -27.03
CA GLY A 66 5.55 -7.04 -26.39
C GLY A 66 4.53 -6.43 -25.41
N ARG A 67 4.57 -5.12 -25.13
CA ARG A 67 3.81 -4.45 -24.04
C ARG A 67 2.32 -4.19 -24.36
N CYS A 68 1.68 -5.02 -25.17
CA CYS A 68 0.31 -4.83 -25.68
C CYS A 68 -0.71 -4.43 -24.61
N VAL A 69 -0.65 -5.03 -23.42
CA VAL A 69 -1.55 -4.73 -22.29
C VAL A 69 -1.46 -3.27 -21.85
N GLY A 70 -0.25 -2.73 -21.71
CA GLY A 70 -0.04 -1.33 -21.33
C GLY A 70 -0.55 -0.36 -22.40
N PHE A 71 -0.35 -0.69 -23.68
CA PHE A 71 -0.83 0.10 -24.80
C PHE A 71 -2.36 0.07 -24.96
N ALA A 72 -2.99 -1.09 -24.78
CA ALA A 72 -4.44 -1.23 -24.78
C ALA A 72 -5.07 -0.41 -23.64
N LEU A 73 -4.52 -0.53 -22.43
CA LEU A 73 -5.00 0.25 -21.28
C LEU A 73 -4.79 1.76 -21.49
N ALA A 74 -3.65 2.17 -22.07
CA ALA A 74 -3.38 3.56 -22.39
C ALA A 74 -4.39 4.14 -23.41
N ASN A 75 -4.71 3.39 -24.46
CA ASN A 75 -5.75 3.77 -25.44
C ASN A 75 -7.10 3.98 -24.75
N LEU A 76 -7.52 3.05 -23.90
CA LEU A 76 -8.79 3.16 -23.17
C LEU A 76 -8.80 4.40 -22.26
N ILE A 77 -7.71 4.63 -21.52
CA ILE A 77 -7.59 5.78 -20.62
C ILE A 77 -7.66 7.10 -21.40
N ASP A 78 -6.95 7.24 -22.51
CA ASP A 78 -7.01 8.48 -23.31
C ASP A 78 -8.40 8.71 -23.93
N ILE A 79 -9.07 7.65 -24.42
CA ILE A 79 -10.47 7.74 -24.84
C ILE A 79 -11.33 8.35 -23.71
N GLN A 80 -11.24 7.80 -22.50
CA GLN A 80 -12.06 8.28 -21.38
C GLN A 80 -11.68 9.68 -20.91
N ARG A 81 -10.39 10.02 -20.81
CA ARG A 81 -9.92 11.36 -20.43
C ARG A 81 -10.44 12.42 -21.39
N LEU A 82 -10.43 12.13 -22.69
CA LEU A 82 -10.87 13.07 -23.71
C LEU A 82 -12.40 13.17 -23.75
N LEU A 83 -13.12 12.07 -23.57
CA LEU A 83 -14.58 12.10 -23.41
C LEU A 83 -15.00 12.90 -22.18
N GLN A 84 -14.31 12.73 -21.04
CA GLN A 84 -14.53 13.57 -19.85
C GLN A 84 -14.30 15.05 -20.18
N THR A 85 -13.23 15.36 -20.92
CA THR A 85 -12.91 16.74 -21.33
C THR A 85 -14.00 17.34 -22.24
N LEU A 86 -14.50 16.57 -23.21
CA LEU A 86 -15.59 16.98 -24.11
C LEU A 86 -16.95 17.12 -23.41
N ARG A 87 -17.16 16.39 -22.31
CA ARG A 87 -18.41 16.40 -21.53
C ARG A 87 -18.44 17.42 -20.41
N ARG A 88 -17.30 18.06 -20.08
CA ARG A 88 -17.26 19.14 -19.09
C ARG A 88 -18.13 20.29 -19.58
N THR A 89 -19.14 20.66 -18.79
CA THR A 89 -19.91 21.89 -19.02
C THR A 89 -18.95 23.08 -18.82
N PRO A 90 -18.88 24.04 -19.75
CA PRO A 90 -18.05 25.23 -19.56
C PRO A 90 -18.54 25.99 -18.33
N SER A 91 -17.81 25.88 -17.23
CA SER A 91 -18.02 26.74 -16.06
C SER A 91 -17.49 28.12 -16.42
N THR A 92 -18.38 29.10 -16.52
CA THR A 92 -18.09 30.55 -16.46
C THR A 92 -16.81 31.01 -17.17
N SER A 93 -16.90 31.40 -18.45
CA SER A 93 -16.01 32.28 -19.23
C SER A 93 -14.47 32.14 -19.22
N ASP A 94 -13.85 31.34 -18.34
CA ASP A 94 -12.40 31.30 -18.10
C ASP A 94 -11.73 30.00 -18.57
N HIS A 95 -12.50 29.08 -19.16
CA HIS A 95 -11.97 27.87 -19.76
C HIS A 95 -12.27 27.86 -21.27
N PRO A 96 -11.28 28.20 -22.13
CA PRO A 96 -11.46 28.06 -23.58
C PRO A 96 -11.80 26.60 -23.94
N GLU A 97 -12.50 26.41 -25.06
CA GLU A 97 -12.74 25.05 -25.57
C GLU A 97 -11.41 24.28 -25.66
N PRO A 98 -11.40 22.98 -25.30
CA PRO A 98 -10.19 22.19 -25.30
C PRO A 98 -9.59 22.14 -26.70
N ASP A 99 -8.36 22.65 -26.84
CA ASP A 99 -7.60 22.60 -28.09
C ASP A 99 -7.12 21.16 -28.34
N LEU A 100 -7.94 20.39 -29.06
CA LEU A 100 -7.67 19.00 -29.39
C LEU A 100 -6.47 18.82 -30.33
N SER A 101 -5.96 19.89 -30.95
CA SER A 101 -4.79 19.82 -31.83
C SER A 101 -3.48 19.54 -31.09
N LYS A 102 -3.43 19.75 -29.77
CA LYS A 102 -2.25 19.53 -28.90
C LYS A 102 -2.29 18.21 -28.12
N VAL A 103 -3.32 17.39 -28.32
CA VAL A 103 -3.56 16.17 -27.53
C VAL A 103 -2.54 15.06 -27.80
N GLN A 104 -1.93 15.04 -28.98
CA GLN A 104 -0.92 14.06 -29.34
C GLN A 104 0.33 14.14 -28.44
N GLU A 105 0.58 15.30 -27.84
CA GLU A 105 1.66 15.54 -26.89
C GLU A 105 1.24 15.26 -25.42
N ASP A 106 -0.03 14.92 -25.20
CA ASP A 106 -0.67 14.84 -23.87
C ASP A 106 -1.25 13.46 -23.52
N ILE A 107 -0.69 12.43 -24.12
CA ILE A 107 -1.10 11.04 -23.96
C ILE A 107 -0.59 10.43 -22.65
N VAL A 108 -1.27 9.41 -22.13
CA VAL A 108 -0.77 8.68 -20.95
C VAL A 108 0.35 7.70 -21.31
N SER A 109 1.22 7.38 -20.35
CA SER A 109 2.32 6.44 -20.59
C SER A 109 1.88 4.98 -20.57
N ALA A 110 1.98 4.33 -21.72
CA ALA A 110 1.74 2.90 -21.86
C ALA A 110 2.84 2.07 -21.16
N ASP A 111 4.09 2.55 -21.19
CA ASP A 111 5.21 1.89 -20.53
C ASP A 111 5.05 1.91 -19.00
N MET A 112 4.68 3.05 -18.42
CA MET A 112 4.39 3.12 -16.99
C MET A 112 3.31 2.10 -16.59
N LEU A 113 2.18 2.05 -17.32
CA LEU A 113 1.09 1.11 -17.04
C LEU A 113 1.57 -0.34 -17.09
N TYR A 114 2.35 -0.69 -18.10
CA TYR A 114 2.94 -2.02 -18.24
C TYR A 114 3.87 -2.35 -17.06
N ARG A 115 4.74 -1.43 -16.64
CA ARG A 115 5.65 -1.67 -15.52
C ARG A 115 4.93 -1.76 -14.18
N MET A 116 3.91 -0.94 -13.94
CA MET A 116 3.12 -1.01 -12.70
C MET A 116 2.34 -2.31 -12.61
N ALA A 117 1.91 -2.85 -13.75
CA ALA A 117 1.22 -4.14 -13.81
C ALA A 117 2.09 -5.31 -13.32
N SER A 118 3.41 -5.25 -13.51
CA SER A 118 4.35 -6.31 -13.09
C SER A 118 4.32 -6.62 -11.59
N PHE A 119 3.96 -5.64 -10.74
CA PHE A 119 3.85 -5.87 -9.29
C PHE A 119 2.67 -6.77 -8.92
N HIS A 120 1.67 -6.86 -9.80
CA HIS A 120 0.44 -7.60 -9.56
C HIS A 120 0.39 -8.94 -10.30
N ASP A 121 1.39 -9.23 -11.12
CA ASP A 121 1.43 -10.42 -11.97
C ASP A 121 1.97 -11.64 -11.21
N ARG A 122 1.18 -12.10 -10.24
CA ARG A 122 1.55 -13.13 -9.25
C ARG A 122 0.97 -14.49 -9.64
N TYR A 123 1.71 -15.22 -10.46
CA TYR A 123 1.35 -16.55 -10.95
C TYR A 123 2.43 -17.57 -10.54
N PRO A 124 2.08 -18.78 -10.09
CA PRO A 124 3.04 -19.77 -9.61
C PRO A 124 4.13 -20.12 -10.61
N GLU A 125 3.85 -20.17 -11.92
CA GLU A 125 4.90 -20.48 -12.91
C GLU A 125 5.97 -19.37 -12.98
N LEU A 126 5.58 -18.11 -12.73
CA LEU A 126 6.52 -17.00 -12.59
C LEU A 126 7.23 -17.01 -11.23
N GLU A 127 6.49 -17.33 -10.15
CA GLU A 127 7.05 -17.34 -8.79
C GLU A 127 8.02 -18.52 -8.57
N ASN A 128 7.76 -19.66 -9.20
CA ASN A 128 8.61 -20.85 -9.21
C ASN A 128 9.79 -20.72 -10.19
N GLY A 129 9.84 -19.66 -11.01
CA GLY A 129 10.86 -19.48 -12.04
C GLY A 129 10.79 -20.51 -13.18
N GLU A 130 9.66 -21.20 -13.34
CA GLU A 130 9.40 -22.16 -14.42
C GLU A 130 9.29 -21.45 -15.77
N VAL A 131 8.89 -20.18 -15.77
CA VAL A 131 8.88 -19.28 -16.92
C VAL A 131 9.68 -18.03 -16.57
N LEU A 132 10.57 -17.62 -17.46
CA LEU A 132 11.24 -16.33 -17.34
C LEU A 132 10.19 -15.21 -17.46
N ALA A 133 10.24 -14.22 -16.58
CA ALA A 133 9.48 -12.99 -16.73
C ALA A 133 10.04 -12.21 -17.94
N GLU A 134 9.70 -12.66 -19.14
CA GLU A 134 10.06 -11.99 -20.39
C GLU A 134 9.21 -10.74 -20.58
N GLU A 135 9.75 -9.81 -21.36
CA GLU A 135 9.04 -8.61 -21.76
C GLU A 135 7.88 -8.98 -22.69
N GLY A 136 6.65 -8.79 -22.23
CA GLY A 136 5.44 -9.02 -23.02
C GLY A 136 4.46 -10.06 -22.47
N ILE A 137 4.60 -10.49 -21.21
CA ILE A 137 3.66 -11.43 -20.58
C ILE A 137 3.12 -10.84 -19.27
N LEU A 138 1.92 -10.25 -19.32
CA LEU A 138 1.13 -9.80 -18.17
C LEU A 138 -0.35 -10.10 -18.46
N THR A 139 -1.24 -10.06 -17.46
CA THR A 139 -2.69 -10.19 -17.69
C THR A 139 -3.43 -8.85 -17.63
N LEU A 140 -4.69 -8.81 -18.09
CA LEU A 140 -5.51 -7.61 -17.96
C LEU A 140 -5.75 -7.25 -16.49
N ARG A 141 -6.02 -8.23 -15.62
CA ARG A 141 -6.21 -7.99 -14.19
C ARG A 141 -4.96 -7.36 -13.57
N SER A 142 -3.77 -7.85 -13.88
CA SER A 142 -2.51 -7.28 -13.37
C SER A 142 -2.35 -5.81 -13.76
N ALA A 143 -2.70 -5.44 -15.00
CA ALA A 143 -2.66 -4.06 -15.46
C ALA A 143 -3.73 -3.16 -14.84
N ILE A 144 -4.94 -3.68 -14.65
CA ILE A 144 -6.02 -2.96 -13.96
C ILE A 144 -5.63 -2.71 -12.50
N LYS A 145 -5.05 -3.69 -11.81
CA LYS A 145 -4.56 -3.55 -10.43
C LYS A 145 -3.39 -2.58 -10.33
N GLY A 146 -2.44 -2.66 -11.26
CA GLY A 146 -1.34 -1.71 -11.37
C GLY A 146 -1.85 -0.27 -11.54
N PHE A 147 -2.80 -0.08 -12.45
CA PHE A 147 -3.43 1.23 -12.67
C PHE A 147 -4.23 1.71 -11.45
N TYR A 148 -4.97 0.83 -10.78
CA TYR A 148 -5.69 1.15 -9.56
C TYR A 148 -4.77 1.66 -8.44
N HIS A 149 -3.65 0.97 -8.19
CA HIS A 149 -2.74 1.34 -7.11
C HIS A 149 -1.80 2.49 -7.46
N HIS A 150 -1.44 2.68 -8.72
CA HIS A 150 -0.38 3.60 -9.12
C HIS A 150 -0.83 4.78 -9.98
N GLY A 151 -2.05 4.75 -10.53
CA GLY A 151 -2.53 5.74 -11.49
C GLY A 151 -1.67 5.71 -12.76
N VAL A 152 -1.72 6.78 -13.56
CA VAL A 152 -0.81 6.94 -14.70
C VAL A 152 -0.46 8.39 -14.96
N CYS A 153 0.83 8.69 -15.15
CA CYS A 153 1.27 10.02 -15.57
C CYS A 153 1.30 10.14 -17.10
N ARG A 154 1.47 11.37 -17.60
CA ARG A 154 1.60 11.63 -19.04
C ARG A 154 2.94 11.13 -19.55
N ASP A 155 2.95 10.68 -20.79
CA ASP A 155 4.18 10.30 -21.49
C ASP A 155 4.90 11.54 -22.05
N TRP A 156 6.13 11.35 -22.47
CA TRP A 156 6.92 12.27 -23.27
C TRP A 156 7.17 11.61 -24.62
N PRO A 157 6.29 11.85 -25.61
CA PRO A 157 6.27 11.08 -26.86
C PRO A 157 7.29 11.59 -27.90
N PHE A 158 8.46 12.07 -27.44
CA PHE A 158 9.49 12.66 -28.29
C PHE A 158 10.83 11.93 -28.16
N GLY A 159 11.68 12.09 -29.17
CA GLY A 159 12.98 11.41 -29.30
C GLY A 159 14.10 12.04 -28.47
N GLU A 160 13.84 13.17 -27.82
CA GLU A 160 14.76 13.87 -26.94
C GLU A 160 14.41 13.66 -25.45
N PRO A 161 15.39 13.68 -24.54
CA PRO A 161 15.13 13.50 -23.12
C PRO A 161 14.17 14.55 -22.53
N THR A 162 13.18 14.11 -21.75
CA THR A 162 12.31 15.01 -21.00
C THR A 162 13.05 15.66 -19.83
N THR A 163 12.74 16.93 -19.55
CA THR A 163 13.14 17.63 -18.31
C THR A 163 12.00 17.75 -17.30
N ASP A 164 10.78 17.31 -17.67
CA ASP A 164 9.61 17.36 -16.79
C ASP A 164 9.58 16.13 -15.86
N GLU A 165 9.87 16.36 -14.57
CA GLU A 165 9.86 15.31 -13.53
C GLU A 165 8.49 14.64 -13.31
N GLY A 166 7.42 15.22 -13.85
CA GLY A 166 6.05 14.71 -13.79
C GLY A 166 5.67 13.81 -14.96
N ARG A 167 6.51 13.72 -16.01
CA ARG A 167 6.28 12.87 -17.17
C ARG A 167 7.12 11.61 -17.12
N TRP A 168 6.62 10.56 -17.77
CA TRP A 168 7.38 9.36 -18.08
C TRP A 168 7.98 9.51 -19.48
N GLN A 169 9.14 8.91 -19.75
CA GLN A 169 9.66 8.76 -21.10
C GLN A 169 9.76 7.29 -21.51
N SER A 170 8.79 6.84 -22.31
CA SER A 170 8.74 5.45 -22.76
C SER A 170 9.89 5.08 -23.69
N GLU A 171 10.43 3.87 -23.53
CA GLU A 171 11.53 3.34 -24.35
C GLU A 171 11.18 3.23 -25.86
N CYS A 172 9.89 3.21 -26.21
CA CYS A 172 9.45 3.22 -27.60
C CYS A 172 9.70 4.55 -28.32
N TYR A 173 9.86 5.65 -27.57
CA TYR A 173 10.20 6.96 -28.11
C TYR A 173 11.69 7.25 -28.00
N LEU A 174 12.30 6.87 -26.87
CA LEU A 174 13.74 7.00 -26.65
C LEU A 174 14.30 5.80 -25.87
N ALA A 175 15.01 4.91 -26.56
CA ALA A 175 15.52 3.66 -25.99
C ALA A 175 16.47 3.86 -24.79
N ASP A 176 17.27 4.93 -24.81
CA ASP A 176 18.19 5.30 -23.74
C ASP A 176 17.69 6.53 -22.95
N GLY A 177 16.37 6.60 -22.75
CA GLY A 177 15.72 7.66 -21.99
C GLY A 177 15.98 7.59 -20.48
N PRO A 178 15.62 8.66 -19.72
CA PRO A 178 15.84 8.77 -18.28
C PRO A 178 15.10 7.71 -17.45
N ASP A 179 14.05 7.09 -18.00
CA ASP A 179 13.21 6.11 -17.32
C ASP A 179 13.49 4.65 -17.72
N LYS A 180 14.47 4.38 -18.61
CA LYS A 180 14.78 3.03 -19.09
C LYS A 180 14.93 2.01 -17.95
N ALA A 181 15.79 2.31 -16.97
CA ALA A 181 16.04 1.41 -15.83
C ALA A 181 14.97 1.48 -14.72
N ARG A 182 13.93 2.31 -14.89
CA ARG A 182 12.97 2.60 -13.82
C ARG A 182 11.91 1.51 -13.74
N LYS A 183 11.81 0.85 -12.59
CA LYS A 183 10.70 -0.06 -12.28
C LYS A 183 9.52 0.65 -11.59
N PHE A 184 9.79 1.76 -10.88
CA PHE A 184 8.82 2.45 -10.05
C PHE A 184 8.88 3.97 -10.19
N THR A 185 7.72 4.63 -10.11
CA THR A 185 7.56 6.08 -10.31
C THR A 185 8.45 6.92 -9.38
N THR A 186 8.90 8.08 -9.87
CA THR A 186 9.42 9.16 -9.01
C THR A 186 8.28 9.80 -8.20
N VAL A 187 8.62 10.66 -7.23
CA VAL A 187 7.62 11.45 -6.50
C VAL A 187 6.86 12.40 -7.45
N GLY A 188 7.53 13.01 -8.42
CA GLY A 188 6.92 13.88 -9.43
C GLY A 188 5.91 13.12 -10.31
N GLN A 189 6.34 12.00 -10.89
CA GLN A 189 5.48 11.10 -11.67
C GLN A 189 4.30 10.59 -10.84
N ALA A 190 4.53 10.16 -9.59
CA ALA A 190 3.45 9.67 -8.72
C ALA A 190 2.45 10.77 -8.33
N LYS A 191 2.87 12.04 -8.24
CA LYS A 191 1.94 13.16 -8.03
C LYS A 191 1.03 13.35 -9.25
N LYS A 192 1.59 13.32 -10.45
CA LYS A 192 0.82 13.43 -11.70
C LYS A 192 -0.04 12.22 -11.97
N ALA A 193 0.43 11.04 -11.61
CA ALA A 193 -0.33 9.80 -11.77
C ALA A 193 -1.62 9.78 -10.95
N ARG A 194 -1.65 10.43 -9.78
CA ARG A 194 -2.86 10.58 -8.95
C ARG A 194 -3.99 11.35 -9.63
N GLU A 195 -3.64 12.24 -10.57
CA GLU A 195 -4.63 13.04 -11.32
C GLU A 195 -5.42 12.16 -12.31
N ILE A 196 -4.90 10.98 -12.66
CA ILE A 196 -5.50 10.02 -13.59
C ILE A 196 -5.53 8.65 -12.90
N GLY A 197 -6.57 8.42 -12.10
CA GLY A 197 -6.78 7.18 -11.35
C GLY A 197 -7.98 6.37 -11.84
N LEU A 198 -7.98 5.07 -11.54
CA LEU A 198 -9.12 4.20 -11.79
C LEU A 198 -10.23 4.46 -10.76
N GLY A 199 -11.46 4.64 -11.23
CA GLY A 199 -12.64 4.85 -10.40
C GLY A 199 -13.42 3.55 -10.17
N ALA A 200 -13.72 2.81 -11.23
CA ALA A 200 -14.39 1.52 -11.16
C ALA A 200 -13.87 0.58 -12.24
N TYR A 201 -13.96 -0.73 -11.99
CA TYR A 201 -13.61 -1.76 -12.96
C TYR A 201 -14.44 -3.02 -12.71
N PHE A 202 -14.92 -3.64 -13.78
CA PHE A 202 -15.79 -4.81 -13.75
C PHE A 202 -15.36 -5.82 -14.81
N ARG A 203 -15.38 -7.10 -14.46
CA ARG A 203 -15.11 -8.21 -15.38
C ARG A 203 -16.30 -8.37 -16.31
N LEU A 204 -16.05 -8.40 -17.61
CA LEU A 204 -17.09 -8.56 -18.61
C LEU A 204 -17.18 -10.02 -19.05
N ALA A 205 -18.34 -10.63 -18.83
CA ALA A 205 -18.61 -11.96 -19.37
C ALA A 205 -18.58 -11.94 -20.91
N SER A 206 -18.07 -13.01 -21.52
CA SER A 206 -18.02 -13.23 -22.97
C SER A 206 -19.39 -13.55 -23.56
N ILE A 207 -20.35 -12.66 -23.33
CA ILE A 207 -21.73 -12.70 -23.80
C ILE A 207 -21.94 -11.52 -24.74
N LEU A 208 -22.40 -11.78 -25.96
CA LEU A 208 -22.48 -10.79 -27.03
C LEU A 208 -23.24 -9.52 -26.60
N ASN A 209 -24.44 -9.72 -26.04
CA ASN A 209 -25.28 -8.62 -25.57
C ASN A 209 -24.62 -7.82 -24.43
N HIS A 210 -23.76 -8.44 -23.62
CA HIS A 210 -23.05 -7.72 -22.56
C HIS A 210 -21.99 -6.79 -23.14
N PHE A 211 -21.31 -7.18 -24.22
CA PHE A 211 -20.39 -6.31 -24.95
C PHE A 211 -21.13 -5.12 -25.58
N HIS A 212 -22.27 -5.35 -26.22
CA HIS A 212 -23.09 -4.26 -26.76
C HIS A 212 -23.54 -3.30 -25.66
N ALA A 213 -24.05 -3.80 -24.54
CA ALA A 213 -24.42 -2.97 -23.40
C ALA A 213 -23.21 -2.21 -22.83
N ALA A 214 -22.09 -2.89 -22.60
CA ALA A 214 -20.88 -2.29 -22.07
C ALA A 214 -20.30 -1.19 -22.99
N LEU A 215 -20.44 -1.31 -24.31
CA LEU A 215 -20.02 -0.25 -25.24
C LEU A 215 -20.95 0.97 -25.20
N ASN A 216 -22.25 0.77 -25.01
CA ASN A 216 -23.19 1.88 -24.82
C ASN A 216 -22.95 2.60 -23.48
N ASP A 217 -22.58 1.83 -22.45
CA ASP A 217 -22.27 2.36 -21.14
C ASP A 217 -20.92 3.05 -21.13
N ALA A 218 -19.85 2.30 -21.38
CA ALA A 218 -18.47 2.70 -21.14
C ALA A 218 -17.74 3.28 -22.34
N GLU A 219 -18.25 3.10 -23.57
CA GLU A 219 -17.68 3.53 -24.86
C GLU A 219 -16.31 2.91 -25.21
N ALA A 220 -15.77 2.07 -24.33
CA ALA A 220 -14.56 1.30 -24.55
C ALA A 220 -14.54 0.09 -23.62
N ILE A 221 -14.10 -1.06 -24.14
CA ILE A 221 -13.86 -2.30 -23.39
C ILE A 221 -12.39 -2.68 -23.57
N LEU A 222 -11.70 -2.99 -22.47
CA LEU A 222 -10.36 -3.55 -22.52
C LEU A 222 -10.48 -5.06 -22.77
N THR A 223 -9.89 -5.58 -23.85
CA THR A 223 -10.10 -6.96 -24.29
C THR A 223 -8.81 -7.64 -24.71
N THR A 224 -8.74 -8.94 -24.45
CA THR A 224 -7.74 -9.85 -25.03
C THR A 224 -8.39 -10.87 -25.94
N ALA A 225 -7.66 -11.27 -26.99
CA ALA A 225 -8.09 -12.32 -27.88
C ALA A 225 -6.91 -13.19 -28.35
N ASN A 226 -7.22 -14.43 -28.70
CA ASN A 226 -6.35 -15.28 -29.50
C ASN A 226 -6.27 -14.69 -30.92
N ILE A 227 -5.12 -14.19 -31.32
CA ILE A 227 -4.91 -13.62 -32.65
C ILE A 227 -4.47 -14.69 -33.64
N HIS A 228 -4.68 -14.42 -34.92
CA HIS A 228 -4.35 -15.29 -36.04
C HIS A 228 -3.83 -14.49 -37.24
N ASP A 229 -3.46 -15.16 -38.32
CA ASP A 229 -2.89 -14.57 -39.54
C ASP A 229 -3.79 -13.51 -40.21
N GLY A 230 -5.11 -13.68 -40.15
CA GLY A 230 -6.09 -12.66 -40.61
C GLY A 230 -5.90 -11.28 -39.97
N TRP A 231 -5.36 -11.20 -38.75
CA TRP A 231 -5.04 -9.92 -38.09
C TRP A 231 -3.88 -9.20 -38.76
N LEU A 232 -2.91 -9.91 -39.34
CA LEU A 232 -1.78 -9.28 -40.03
C LEU A 232 -2.19 -8.61 -41.34
N GLU A 233 -3.29 -9.08 -41.92
CA GLU A 233 -3.75 -8.65 -43.23
C GLU A 233 -4.83 -7.56 -43.18
N ALA A 234 -5.24 -7.14 -41.98
CA ALA A 234 -6.18 -6.04 -41.78
C ALA A 234 -5.50 -4.68 -42.06
N LEU A 235 -5.22 -4.40 -43.33
CA LEU A 235 -4.55 -3.19 -43.80
C LEU A 235 -5.55 -2.16 -44.36
N PRO A 236 -5.20 -0.86 -44.40
CA PRO A 236 -6.13 0.18 -44.85
C PRO A 236 -6.61 0.02 -46.30
N ASP A 237 -5.75 -0.47 -47.19
CA ASP A 237 -6.08 -0.78 -48.59
C ASP A 237 -7.04 -1.96 -48.73
N LYS A 238 -7.16 -2.79 -47.69
CA LYS A 238 -8.15 -3.88 -47.56
C LYS A 238 -9.35 -3.50 -46.70
N GLY A 239 -9.53 -2.21 -46.40
CA GLY A 239 -10.65 -1.69 -45.60
C GLY A 239 -10.60 -2.06 -44.11
N GLY A 240 -9.44 -2.47 -43.59
CA GLY A 240 -9.27 -2.80 -42.17
C GLY A 240 -10.06 -4.04 -41.69
N LEU A 241 -10.44 -4.93 -42.59
CA LEU A 241 -11.18 -6.15 -42.27
C LEU A 241 -10.22 -7.24 -41.77
N ILE A 242 -10.52 -7.85 -40.62
CA ILE A 242 -9.81 -9.04 -40.14
C ILE A 242 -10.40 -10.26 -40.86
N THR A 243 -9.60 -10.89 -41.71
CA THR A 243 -10.06 -12.04 -42.51
C THR A 243 -10.38 -13.23 -41.60
N TRP A 244 -11.61 -13.74 -41.72
CA TRP A 244 -12.10 -14.92 -41.02
C TRP A 244 -12.80 -15.88 -42.01
N PRO A 245 -12.55 -17.20 -41.96
CA PRO A 245 -11.67 -17.93 -41.02
C PRO A 245 -10.16 -17.77 -41.33
N PRO A 246 -9.27 -18.00 -40.34
CA PRO A 246 -7.82 -17.94 -40.51
C PRO A 246 -7.28 -19.08 -41.38
N ALA A 247 -6.19 -18.84 -42.11
CA ALA A 247 -5.52 -19.91 -42.85
C ALA A 247 -4.51 -20.68 -41.99
N LEU A 248 -3.89 -20.02 -41.01
CA LEU A 248 -2.86 -20.61 -40.14
C LEU A 248 -3.34 -20.97 -38.73
N GLY A 249 -4.60 -20.64 -38.39
CA GLY A 249 -5.15 -20.83 -37.04
C GLY A 249 -4.57 -19.84 -36.02
N LYS A 250 -4.69 -20.16 -34.72
CA LYS A 250 -4.17 -19.30 -33.64
C LYS A 250 -2.66 -19.12 -33.79
N THR A 251 -2.22 -17.87 -33.77
CA THR A 251 -0.80 -17.53 -33.87
C THR A 251 -0.25 -16.84 -32.63
N GLY A 252 -1.09 -16.27 -31.77
CA GLY A 252 -0.67 -15.63 -30.51
C GLY A 252 -1.85 -15.18 -29.65
N THR A 253 -1.60 -14.40 -28.61
CA THR A 253 -2.64 -13.73 -27.81
C THR A 253 -2.30 -12.25 -27.68
N HIS A 254 -3.27 -11.36 -27.88
CA HIS A 254 -3.03 -9.93 -27.93
C HIS A 254 -4.07 -9.13 -27.14
N ALA A 255 -3.68 -7.95 -26.66
CA ALA A 255 -4.55 -7.02 -25.93
C ALA A 255 -4.82 -5.76 -26.77
N PHE A 256 -6.08 -5.31 -26.77
CA PHE A 256 -6.55 -4.14 -27.52
C PHE A 256 -7.81 -3.56 -26.87
N VAL A 257 -8.41 -2.54 -27.48
CA VAL A 257 -9.65 -1.91 -26.99
C VAL A 257 -10.76 -2.13 -27.99
N VAL A 258 -11.91 -2.64 -27.57
CA VAL A 258 -13.15 -2.60 -28.36
C VAL A 258 -13.79 -1.24 -28.17
N ILE A 259 -14.05 -0.52 -29.26
CA ILE A 259 -14.49 0.89 -29.27
C ILE A 259 -15.84 1.10 -29.95
N GLY A 260 -16.44 0.03 -30.48
CA GLY A 260 -17.67 0.11 -31.24
C GLY A 260 -18.15 -1.22 -31.77
N TYR A 261 -19.30 -1.20 -32.44
CA TYR A 261 -19.88 -2.32 -33.15
C TYR A 261 -20.85 -1.85 -34.23
N ASP A 262 -21.10 -2.72 -35.19
CA ASP A 262 -22.17 -2.62 -36.18
C ASP A 262 -22.74 -4.00 -36.51
N GLU A 263 -23.48 -4.12 -37.62
CA GLU A 263 -24.08 -5.36 -38.08
C GLU A 263 -23.05 -6.45 -38.46
N MET A 264 -21.80 -6.07 -38.76
CA MET A 264 -20.75 -6.98 -39.22
C MET A 264 -19.86 -7.49 -38.08
N GLY A 265 -19.64 -6.67 -37.04
CA GLY A 265 -18.79 -7.06 -35.93
C GLY A 265 -18.41 -5.92 -35.00
N PHE A 266 -17.37 -6.16 -34.20
CA PHE A 266 -16.79 -5.19 -33.28
C PHE A 266 -15.72 -4.34 -33.94
N HIS A 267 -15.69 -3.05 -33.63
CA HIS A 267 -14.60 -2.15 -34.01
C HIS A 267 -13.52 -2.20 -32.93
N ILE A 268 -12.30 -2.53 -33.32
CA ILE A 268 -11.19 -2.66 -32.38
C ILE A 268 -10.12 -1.61 -32.66
N LEU A 269 -9.64 -0.93 -31.63
CA LEU A 269 -8.51 -0.02 -31.69
C LEU A 269 -7.26 -0.76 -31.21
N ASN A 270 -6.33 -0.99 -32.14
CA ASN A 270 -5.10 -1.73 -31.91
C ASN A 270 -3.90 -0.80 -31.66
N SER A 271 -2.76 -1.38 -31.29
CA SER A 271 -1.49 -0.69 -30.99
C SER A 271 -0.37 -1.04 -31.97
N TRP A 272 -0.69 -1.28 -33.25
CA TRP A 272 0.27 -1.60 -34.32
C TRP A 272 0.52 -0.43 -35.29
N GLY A 273 0.17 0.79 -34.86
CA GLY A 273 0.39 2.02 -35.61
C GLY A 273 -0.65 2.30 -36.70
N PRO A 274 -0.53 3.46 -37.38
CA PRO A 274 -1.55 3.95 -38.32
C PRO A 274 -1.61 3.18 -39.65
N LYS A 275 -0.63 2.32 -39.94
CA LYS A 275 -0.58 1.49 -41.16
C LYS A 275 -1.40 0.19 -41.05
N TRP A 276 -1.95 -0.07 -39.88
CA TRP A 276 -2.82 -1.21 -39.60
C TRP A 276 -4.26 -0.71 -39.41
N GLY A 277 -5.25 -1.53 -39.71
CA GLY A 277 -6.67 -1.17 -39.61
C GLY A 277 -7.14 -0.41 -40.85
N GLY A 278 -7.96 0.63 -40.67
CA GLY A 278 -8.58 1.41 -41.76
C GLY A 278 -10.08 1.20 -41.90
N TYR A 279 -10.71 0.45 -40.99
CA TYR A 279 -12.14 0.23 -41.01
C TYR A 279 -12.90 1.55 -40.86
N ASN A 280 -13.93 1.77 -41.69
CA ASN A 280 -14.63 3.05 -41.81
C ASN A 280 -13.71 4.27 -42.01
N GLY A 281 -12.58 4.07 -42.69
CA GLY A 281 -11.60 5.13 -42.96
C GLY A 281 -10.82 5.57 -41.72
N GLN A 282 -10.75 4.75 -40.66
CA GLN A 282 -10.08 5.08 -39.40
C GLN A 282 -8.78 4.28 -39.21
N ALA A 283 -7.65 4.97 -39.11
CA ALA A 283 -6.34 4.35 -38.91
C ALA A 283 -6.24 3.69 -37.52
N GLY A 284 -5.61 2.51 -37.45
CA GLY A 284 -5.50 1.73 -36.22
C GLY A 284 -6.79 1.00 -35.81
N VAL A 285 -7.89 1.19 -36.55
CA VAL A 285 -9.19 0.56 -36.28
C VAL A 285 -9.46 -0.59 -37.25
N GLY A 286 -9.71 -1.78 -36.72
CA GLY A 286 -10.07 -2.96 -37.49
C GLY A 286 -11.50 -3.44 -37.19
N LEU A 287 -12.08 -4.21 -38.12
CA LEU A 287 -13.33 -4.93 -37.89
C LEU A 287 -13.05 -6.37 -37.47
N TRP A 288 -13.50 -6.74 -36.28
CA TRP A 288 -13.46 -8.09 -35.73
C TRP A 288 -14.84 -8.73 -35.80
N SER A 289 -15.03 -9.67 -36.72
CA SER A 289 -16.34 -10.31 -36.96
C SER A 289 -16.88 -11.00 -35.71
N TYR A 290 -18.20 -11.07 -35.55
CA TYR A 290 -18.82 -11.75 -34.40
C TYR A 290 -18.47 -13.23 -34.30
N THR A 291 -18.27 -13.90 -35.44
CA THR A 291 -17.87 -15.31 -35.48
C THR A 291 -16.44 -15.52 -35.01
N ASP A 292 -15.54 -14.59 -35.35
CA ASP A 292 -14.17 -14.59 -34.88
C ASP A 292 -14.13 -14.29 -33.38
N TRP A 293 -14.85 -13.24 -32.94
CA TRP A 293 -15.02 -12.89 -31.53
C TRP A 293 -15.46 -14.07 -30.66
N ALA A 294 -16.51 -14.78 -31.07
CA ALA A 294 -17.08 -15.87 -30.30
C ALA A 294 -16.10 -17.04 -30.09
N GLN A 295 -15.12 -17.23 -30.99
CA GLN A 295 -14.12 -18.30 -30.89
C GLN A 295 -12.84 -17.85 -30.21
N ASN A 296 -12.50 -16.56 -30.27
CA ASN A 296 -11.16 -16.09 -29.93
C ASN A 296 -11.10 -15.11 -28.75
N VAL A 297 -12.22 -14.59 -28.24
CA VAL A 297 -12.20 -13.75 -27.03
C VAL A 297 -11.64 -14.52 -25.83
N VAL A 298 -10.77 -13.88 -25.06
CA VAL A 298 -10.12 -14.48 -23.88
C VAL A 298 -10.64 -13.81 -22.59
N ASP A 299 -10.24 -12.57 -22.33
CA ASP A 299 -10.71 -11.77 -21.18
C ASP A 299 -11.21 -10.41 -21.64
N SER A 300 -12.15 -9.85 -20.88
CA SER A 300 -12.64 -8.49 -21.12
C SER A 300 -13.02 -7.78 -19.83
N TRP A 301 -12.78 -6.49 -19.79
CA TRP A 301 -13.01 -5.64 -18.62
C TRP A 301 -13.60 -4.29 -19.04
N VAL A 302 -14.57 -3.84 -18.24
CA VAL A 302 -15.17 -2.50 -18.33
C VAL A 302 -14.54 -1.63 -17.24
N LEU A 303 -13.96 -0.49 -17.62
CA LEU A 303 -13.27 0.41 -16.69
C LEU A 303 -13.92 1.79 -16.71
N ARG A 304 -13.78 2.55 -15.62
CA ARG A 304 -14.10 3.98 -15.55
C ARG A 304 -13.03 4.75 -14.80
N LEU A 305 -12.59 5.87 -15.37
CA LEU A 305 -11.72 6.81 -14.67
C LEU A 305 -12.43 7.47 -13.49
N GLY A 306 -11.72 7.58 -12.37
CA GLY A 306 -12.16 8.35 -11.22
C GLY A 306 -12.12 9.85 -11.53
N VAL A 307 -13.00 10.61 -10.89
CA VAL A 307 -12.90 12.08 -10.91
C VAL A 307 -11.84 12.49 -9.91
N PHE A 308 -10.82 13.22 -10.37
CA PHE A 308 -9.82 13.79 -9.46
C PHE A 308 -10.47 14.89 -8.60
N ALA A 309 -10.78 14.55 -7.35
CA ALA A 309 -11.44 15.43 -6.40
C ALA A 309 -10.56 15.61 -5.15
N PRO A 310 -9.43 16.34 -5.22
CA PRO A 310 -8.46 16.47 -4.13
C PRO A 310 -9.07 17.04 -2.84
N SER A 311 -10.10 17.88 -2.94
CA SER A 311 -10.86 18.42 -1.80
C SER A 311 -11.81 17.42 -1.16
N ALA A 312 -12.14 16.31 -1.83
CA ALA A 312 -12.96 15.23 -1.28
C ALA A 312 -12.13 14.20 -0.50
N PHE A 313 -10.80 14.29 -0.53
CA PHE A 313 -9.90 13.44 0.25
C PHE A 313 -10.00 13.84 1.73
N GLY A 314 -10.80 13.07 2.48
CA GLY A 314 -11.18 13.35 3.87
C GLY A 314 -12.69 13.47 4.07
N ALA A 315 -13.46 13.64 2.99
CA ALA A 315 -14.93 13.66 2.99
C ALA A 315 -15.57 12.37 2.43
N SER A 316 -14.76 11.43 1.94
CA SER A 316 -15.27 10.15 1.43
C SER A 316 -15.82 9.29 2.58
N VAL A 317 -17.13 9.33 2.76
CA VAL A 317 -17.90 8.30 3.47
C VAL A 317 -18.21 7.22 2.42
N GLY A 318 -17.40 6.17 2.34
CA GLY A 318 -17.62 5.04 1.41
C GLY A 318 -16.53 4.80 0.36
N GLU A 319 -16.57 3.61 -0.23
CA GLU A 319 -15.50 2.90 -0.97
C GLU A 319 -14.89 3.62 -2.18
N LYS A 320 -13.58 3.39 -2.41
CA LYS A 320 -12.95 3.51 -3.74
C LYS A 320 -13.09 2.16 -4.46
N GLY A 321 -14.12 2.04 -5.31
CA GLY A 321 -14.49 0.81 -6.04
C GLY A 321 -15.79 0.22 -5.48
N THR A 322 -16.91 0.56 -6.10
CA THR A 322 -18.27 0.29 -5.61
C THR A 322 -18.68 -1.18 -5.76
N LYS A 323 -19.06 -1.87 -4.68
CA LYS A 323 -19.94 -3.06 -4.75
C LYS A 323 -21.41 -2.64 -4.77
N GLY A 324 -22.19 -3.17 -5.72
CA GLY A 324 -23.66 -3.03 -5.78
C GLY A 324 -24.40 -4.19 -5.09
N ASP A 325 -25.33 -3.82 -4.22
CA ASP A 325 -26.63 -4.42 -3.83
C ASP A 325 -26.82 -5.81 -3.20
N ALA A 326 -25.82 -6.65 -2.95
CA ALA A 326 -26.05 -7.84 -2.11
C ALA A 326 -24.82 -8.34 -1.33
N GLY A 327 -24.58 -7.77 -0.15
CA GLY A 327 -23.60 -8.29 0.83
C GLY A 327 -22.86 -7.19 1.60
N PRO A 328 -22.07 -7.55 2.63
CA PRO A 328 -21.16 -6.60 3.27
C PRO A 328 -20.20 -6.03 2.21
N ILE A 329 -20.32 -4.73 2.02
CA ILE A 329 -19.49 -3.85 1.21
C ILE A 329 -18.01 -4.13 1.57
N GLN A 330 -17.27 -4.78 0.66
CA GLN A 330 -15.86 -5.12 0.86
C GLN A 330 -15.01 -4.04 0.22
N SER A 331 -14.53 -3.11 1.05
CA SER A 331 -13.66 -2.02 0.61
C SER A 331 -12.45 -2.57 -0.15
N GLY A 332 -12.20 -2.03 -1.34
CA GLY A 332 -10.92 -2.16 -2.01
C GLY A 332 -9.78 -1.68 -1.10
N SER A 333 -8.58 -2.24 -1.29
CA SER A 333 -7.37 -1.75 -0.63
C SER A 333 -7.05 -0.32 -1.06
N THR A 334 -6.60 0.53 -0.14
CA THR A 334 -6.19 1.90 -0.46
C THR A 334 -5.15 1.94 -1.58
N PRO A 335 -5.25 2.85 -2.58
CA PRO A 335 -4.25 2.97 -3.64
C PRO A 335 -2.84 3.29 -3.11
N SER A 336 -1.81 2.67 -3.70
CA SER A 336 -0.40 2.83 -3.28
C SER A 336 0.09 4.27 -3.45
N PHE A 337 -0.34 4.93 -4.53
CA PHE A 337 0.05 6.30 -4.86
C PHE A 337 -0.22 7.28 -3.72
N GLU A 338 -1.12 6.98 -2.77
CA GLU A 338 -1.41 7.87 -1.64
C GLU A 338 -0.18 8.14 -0.77
N LEU A 339 0.64 7.10 -0.53
CA LEU A 339 1.82 7.16 0.32
C LEU A 339 3.15 7.13 -0.42
N VAL A 340 3.21 7.08 -1.76
CA VAL A 340 4.51 7.10 -2.47
C VAL A 340 5.39 8.27 -1.98
N GLY A 341 6.60 7.94 -1.51
CA GLY A 341 7.55 8.85 -0.84
C GLY A 341 7.43 8.94 0.69
N HIS A 342 6.45 8.28 1.30
CA HIS A 342 6.12 8.36 2.72
C HIS A 342 6.12 7.00 3.44
N TYR A 343 6.63 5.95 2.81
CA TYR A 343 6.72 4.64 3.47
C TYR A 343 7.89 3.79 2.97
N MET A 344 8.26 2.82 3.80
CA MET A 344 8.92 1.59 3.38
C MET A 344 8.06 0.39 3.76
N ASN A 345 8.06 -0.63 2.91
CA ASN A 345 7.37 -1.89 3.17
C ASN A 345 8.38 -3.02 3.12
N LEU A 346 8.67 -3.57 4.29
CA LEU A 346 9.59 -4.67 4.48
C LEU A 346 8.82 -5.89 4.98
N ASP A 347 9.32 -7.06 4.61
CA ASP A 347 8.97 -8.33 5.19
C ASP A 347 10.24 -9.14 5.37
N ASP A 348 10.39 -9.74 6.55
CA ASP A 348 11.61 -10.44 6.97
C ASP A 348 12.92 -9.63 6.75
N GLY A 349 12.86 -8.30 6.89
CA GLY A 349 14.00 -7.41 6.66
C GLY A 349 14.31 -7.12 5.18
N TYR A 350 13.53 -7.61 4.22
CA TYR A 350 13.66 -7.31 2.80
C TYR A 350 12.54 -6.40 2.30
N HIS A 351 12.84 -5.59 1.29
CA HIS A 351 11.80 -4.84 0.59
C HIS A 351 10.80 -5.77 -0.11
N VAL A 352 9.52 -5.54 0.11
CA VAL A 352 8.44 -6.22 -0.62
C VAL A 352 8.34 -5.59 -2.01
N ALA A 353 8.83 -6.27 -3.05
CA ALA A 353 8.91 -5.71 -4.40
C ALA A 353 7.65 -5.94 -5.27
N THR A 354 6.62 -6.56 -4.71
CA THR A 354 5.42 -7.03 -5.43
C THR A 354 4.15 -6.82 -4.58
N GLY A 355 2.97 -7.02 -5.17
CA GLY A 355 1.68 -6.77 -4.55
C GLY A 355 1.27 -5.30 -4.56
N SER A 356 0.28 -4.96 -3.72
CA SER A 356 -0.34 -3.62 -3.68
C SER A 356 0.56 -2.50 -3.18
N TYR A 357 1.58 -2.80 -2.38
CA TYR A 357 2.40 -1.80 -1.72
C TYR A 357 3.89 -2.09 -1.92
N PRO A 358 4.37 -2.10 -3.18
CA PRO A 358 5.76 -2.40 -3.46
C PRO A 358 6.67 -1.33 -2.84
N SER A 359 7.88 -1.72 -2.48
CA SER A 359 8.91 -0.86 -1.90
C SER A 359 10.27 -1.26 -2.45
N PHE A 360 11.20 -0.31 -2.53
CA PHE A 360 12.53 -0.51 -3.11
C PHE A 360 13.59 0.20 -2.29
N LYS A 361 14.82 -0.31 -2.37
CA LYS A 361 15.99 0.16 -1.62
C LYS A 361 16.25 1.66 -1.79
N ASP A 362 16.04 2.19 -3.00
CA ASP A 362 16.29 3.60 -3.31
C ASP A 362 15.13 4.53 -2.91
N GLY A 363 14.01 3.98 -2.41
CA GLY A 363 12.84 4.76 -2.00
C GLY A 363 13.15 5.76 -0.88
N TRP A 364 13.86 5.31 0.16
CA TRP A 364 14.30 6.20 1.24
C TRP A 364 15.32 7.23 0.74
N THR A 365 16.32 6.81 -0.04
CA THR A 365 17.35 7.72 -0.58
C THR A 365 16.74 8.89 -1.37
N ARG A 366 15.72 8.63 -2.20
CA ARG A 366 14.97 9.68 -2.91
C ARG A 366 14.23 10.60 -1.94
N THR A 367 13.64 10.03 -0.90
CA THR A 367 12.92 10.79 0.14
C THR A 367 13.88 11.66 0.95
N ARG A 368 15.03 11.14 1.40
CA ARG A 368 16.10 11.89 2.06
C ARG A 368 16.54 13.09 1.21
N LYS A 369 16.80 12.90 -0.09
CA LYS A 369 17.17 13.98 -1.01
C LYS A 369 16.08 15.06 -1.10
N TYR A 370 14.82 14.65 -1.15
CA TYR A 370 13.69 15.58 -1.16
C TYR A 370 13.60 16.40 0.16
N LEU A 371 13.93 15.77 1.28
CA LEU A 371 13.88 16.37 2.62
C LEU A 371 15.06 17.29 2.93
N SER A 372 16.26 16.99 2.43
CA SER A 372 17.46 17.80 2.72
C SER A 372 17.33 19.27 2.29
N GLU A 373 16.49 19.56 1.29
CA GLU A 373 16.23 20.91 0.79
C GLU A 373 15.00 21.58 1.45
N ARG A 374 14.25 20.84 2.27
CA ARG A 374 12.93 21.26 2.78
C ARG A 374 12.81 21.17 4.30
N LEU A 375 13.80 20.62 4.99
CA LEU A 375 13.80 20.62 6.45
C LEU A 375 14.35 21.94 6.96
N ASP A 376 13.52 22.67 7.70
CA ASP A 376 13.89 23.85 8.47
C ASP A 376 13.18 23.77 9.84
N PRO A 377 13.91 23.58 10.96
CA PRO A 377 13.30 23.50 12.29
C PRO A 377 12.55 24.76 12.70
N LYS A 378 12.78 25.89 12.01
CA LYS A 378 12.09 27.17 12.23
C LYS A 378 10.96 27.42 11.23
N ALA A 379 10.66 26.45 10.36
CA ALA A 379 9.57 26.57 9.40
C ALA A 379 8.24 26.90 10.11
N ASP A 380 7.56 27.94 9.63
CA ASP A 380 6.20 28.23 10.05
C ASP A 380 5.26 27.21 9.40
N PRO A 381 4.52 26.39 10.19
CA PRO A 381 3.54 25.44 9.64
C PRO A 381 2.45 26.13 8.81
N ALA A 382 2.20 27.43 9.01
CA ALA A 382 1.26 28.20 8.22
C ALA A 382 1.83 28.63 6.85
N ASN A 383 3.16 28.61 6.68
CA ASN A 383 3.79 28.90 5.40
C ASN A 383 3.70 27.67 4.47
N LYS A 384 3.09 27.86 3.30
CA LYS A 384 2.87 26.79 2.30
C LYS A 384 4.10 26.47 1.45
N ASP A 385 5.27 27.06 1.74
CA ASP A 385 6.53 26.85 1.00
C ASP A 385 7.12 25.41 1.10
N ASN A 386 6.33 24.40 1.48
CA ASN A 386 6.72 22.99 1.59
C ASN A 386 7.94 22.75 2.48
N GLN A 387 8.17 23.60 3.47
CA GLN A 387 9.18 23.36 4.50
C GLN A 387 8.59 22.56 5.66
N TYR A 388 9.37 21.65 6.21
CA TYR A 388 9.01 20.79 7.33
C TYR A 388 9.94 21.08 8.52
N ARG A 389 9.39 21.15 9.73
CA ARG A 389 10.17 21.27 10.97
C ARG A 389 10.95 20.01 11.31
N GLY A 390 10.45 18.87 10.86
CA GLY A 390 10.98 17.57 11.24
C GLY A 390 10.28 16.40 10.56
N VAL A 391 10.61 15.21 11.04
CA VAL A 391 10.09 13.94 10.55
C VAL A 391 9.37 13.20 11.67
N LEU A 392 8.16 12.70 11.39
CA LEU A 392 7.44 11.78 12.28
C LEU A 392 7.52 10.37 11.69
N ILE A 393 8.21 9.48 12.39
CA ILE A 393 8.31 8.06 12.05
C ILE A 393 7.19 7.31 12.75
N TRP A 394 6.33 6.65 11.97
CA TRP A 394 5.26 5.80 12.46
C TRP A 394 5.58 4.32 12.20
N ILE A 395 5.51 3.50 13.24
CA ILE A 395 5.85 2.07 13.17
C ILE A 395 4.64 1.26 13.68
N PRO A 396 3.79 0.75 12.76
CA PRO A 396 2.64 -0.07 13.13
C PRO A 396 3.01 -1.41 13.77
N GLY A 397 2.03 -2.03 14.43
CA GLY A 397 2.16 -3.32 15.10
C GLY A 397 2.17 -4.54 14.17
N SER A 398 1.73 -4.37 12.92
CA SER A 398 1.64 -5.40 11.87
C SER A 398 0.61 -6.53 12.08
N LEU A 399 0.06 -6.71 13.29
CA LEU A 399 -0.92 -7.75 13.64
C LEU A 399 -2.29 -7.56 12.99
N GLU A 400 -2.57 -6.36 12.47
CA GLU A 400 -3.80 -6.02 11.78
C GLU A 400 -3.71 -6.28 10.26
N GLY A 401 -2.51 -6.56 9.76
CA GLY A 401 -2.19 -6.68 8.34
C GLY A 401 -1.85 -5.35 7.67
N ILE A 402 -1.33 -5.41 6.44
CA ILE A 402 -0.82 -4.24 5.73
C ILE A 402 -1.95 -3.33 5.25
N LYS A 403 -3.13 -3.88 4.88
CA LYS A 403 -4.20 -3.07 4.28
C LYS A 403 -4.79 -2.05 5.27
N PRO A 404 -5.20 -2.43 6.50
CA PRO A 404 -5.66 -1.46 7.50
C PRO A 404 -4.55 -0.47 7.87
N ALA A 405 -3.35 -0.97 8.16
CA ALA A 405 -2.22 -0.12 8.57
C ALA A 405 -1.86 0.93 7.49
N PHE A 406 -1.96 0.57 6.20
CA PHE A 406 -1.75 1.50 5.09
C PHE A 406 -2.88 2.54 4.98
N ALA A 407 -4.14 2.13 5.17
CA ALA A 407 -5.28 3.04 5.19
C ALA A 407 -5.16 4.08 6.32
N ASP A 408 -4.75 3.65 7.51
CA ASP A 408 -4.57 4.55 8.65
C ASP A 408 -3.41 5.53 8.42
N ALA A 409 -2.31 5.06 7.83
CA ALA A 409 -1.20 5.92 7.46
C ALA A 409 -1.60 6.98 6.43
N VAL A 410 -2.50 6.65 5.48
CA VAL A 410 -3.10 7.64 4.57
C VAL A 410 -3.97 8.64 5.34
N GLY A 411 -4.83 8.17 6.25
CA GLY A 411 -5.69 9.04 7.06
C GLY A 411 -4.92 10.03 7.94
N ARG A 412 -3.77 9.62 8.49
CA ARG A 412 -2.91 10.48 9.32
C ARG A 412 -2.03 11.44 8.52
N LYS A 413 -1.81 11.19 7.23
CA LYS A 413 -0.83 11.92 6.42
C LYS A 413 -1.03 13.44 6.45
N THR A 414 -2.26 13.91 6.24
CA THR A 414 -2.57 15.36 6.23
C THR A 414 -2.42 15.94 7.62
N LEU A 415 -2.93 15.26 8.65
CA LEU A 415 -2.84 15.70 10.04
C LEU A 415 -1.39 15.90 10.50
N ILE A 416 -0.48 15.01 10.09
CA ILE A 416 0.95 15.11 10.41
C ILE A 416 1.60 16.30 9.66
N LYS A 417 1.21 16.52 8.40
CA LYS A 417 1.68 17.67 7.63
C LYS A 417 1.20 19.01 8.20
N ASP A 418 -0.02 19.03 8.75
CA ASP A 418 -0.57 20.22 9.41
C ASP A 418 0.19 20.57 10.72
N LEU A 419 0.92 19.62 11.31
CA LEU A 419 1.89 19.85 12.39
C LEU A 419 3.26 20.36 11.88
N GLY A 420 3.40 20.61 10.58
CA GLY A 420 4.67 20.96 9.96
C GLY A 420 5.67 19.81 9.88
N LEU A 421 5.23 18.55 10.05
CA LEU A 421 6.11 17.37 10.04
C LEU A 421 5.96 16.56 8.76
N TYR A 422 7.04 15.92 8.32
CA TYR A 422 6.99 14.95 7.23
C TYR A 422 6.58 13.56 7.77
N PRO A 423 5.43 13.00 7.33
CA PRO A 423 5.03 11.66 7.73
C PRO A 423 5.85 10.60 7.00
N TYR A 424 6.40 9.63 7.73
CA TYR A 424 7.04 8.46 7.15
C TYR A 424 6.69 7.19 7.94
N THR A 425 6.13 6.18 7.28
CA THR A 425 5.66 4.93 7.92
C THR A 425 6.56 3.75 7.58
N ILE A 426 6.90 2.93 8.58
CA ILE A 426 7.73 1.73 8.43
C ILE A 426 6.85 0.49 8.64
N PHE A 427 6.44 -0.13 7.54
CA PHE A 427 5.82 -1.45 7.53
C PHE A 427 6.93 -2.49 7.48
N TRP A 428 6.93 -3.49 8.36
CA TRP A 428 8.15 -4.29 8.60
C TRP A 428 7.98 -5.81 8.68
N CYS A 429 6.77 -6.34 8.87
CA CYS A 429 6.54 -7.80 8.91
C CYS A 429 5.11 -8.22 8.52
N ASN A 430 4.39 -7.38 7.77
CA ASN A 430 2.96 -7.59 7.56
C ASN A 430 2.64 -8.84 6.71
N GLY A 431 3.49 -9.20 5.74
CA GLY A 431 3.24 -10.35 4.86
C GLY A 431 3.29 -11.67 5.61
N PHE A 432 4.34 -11.89 6.41
CA PHE A 432 4.44 -13.02 7.33
C PHE A 432 3.27 -13.07 8.31
N VAL A 433 2.93 -11.94 8.91
CA VAL A 433 1.90 -11.87 9.96
C VAL A 433 0.51 -12.19 9.42
N GLU A 434 0.13 -11.64 8.26
CA GLU A 434 -1.16 -11.95 7.62
C GLU A 434 -1.33 -13.45 7.39
N LYS A 435 -0.30 -14.11 6.83
CA LYS A 435 -0.35 -15.56 6.55
C LYS A 435 -0.37 -16.42 7.81
N SER A 436 0.36 -16.01 8.83
CA SER A 436 0.35 -16.71 10.12
C SER A 436 -0.99 -16.57 10.84
N LEU A 437 -1.65 -15.42 10.72
CA LEU A 437 -2.98 -15.19 11.31
C LEU A 437 -4.06 -16.03 10.63
N GLU A 438 -3.99 -16.27 9.33
CA GLU A 438 -4.90 -17.21 8.63
C GLU A 438 -4.84 -18.62 9.27
N VAL A 439 -3.64 -19.09 9.64
CA VAL A 439 -3.45 -20.38 10.33
C VAL A 439 -4.00 -20.34 11.76
N LEU A 440 -3.71 -19.27 12.52
CA LEU A 440 -4.21 -19.13 13.90
C LEU A 440 -5.73 -19.04 13.95
N GLN A 441 -6.36 -18.34 13.00
CA GLN A 441 -7.81 -18.25 12.90
C GLN A 441 -8.43 -19.64 12.73
N SER A 442 -7.86 -20.50 11.86
CA SER A 442 -8.35 -21.88 11.71
C SER A 442 -8.27 -22.69 13.02
N LEU A 443 -7.24 -22.47 13.84
CA LEU A 443 -7.13 -23.12 15.15
C LEU A 443 -8.15 -22.58 16.16
N PHE A 444 -8.44 -21.28 16.11
CA PHE A 444 -9.48 -20.66 16.93
C PHE A 444 -10.85 -21.22 16.58
N ASP A 445 -11.20 -21.27 15.29
CA ASP A 445 -12.46 -21.80 14.79
C ASP A 445 -12.65 -23.25 15.24
N SER A 446 -11.61 -24.09 15.14
CA SER A 446 -11.65 -25.47 15.61
C SER A 446 -11.86 -25.60 17.13
N CYS A 447 -11.29 -24.69 17.94
CA CYS A 447 -11.53 -24.68 19.39
C CYS A 447 -12.95 -24.24 19.73
N GLU A 448 -13.48 -23.27 18.98
CA GLU A 448 -14.85 -22.78 19.12
C GLU A 448 -15.87 -23.85 18.74
N GLU A 449 -15.65 -24.59 17.64
CA GLU A 449 -16.48 -25.74 17.25
C GLU A 449 -16.47 -26.84 18.32
N GLN A 450 -15.33 -27.05 18.98
CA GLN A 450 -15.17 -28.09 20.01
C GLN A 450 -15.87 -27.71 21.33
N ALA A 451 -15.69 -26.47 21.81
CA ALA A 451 -16.13 -26.05 23.15
C ALA A 451 -17.46 -25.28 23.13
N GLY A 452 -17.79 -24.61 22.03
CA GLY A 452 -18.86 -23.63 21.88
C GLY A 452 -18.41 -22.20 22.17
N GLU A 453 -18.94 -21.22 21.43
CA GLU A 453 -18.59 -19.78 21.47
C GLU A 453 -18.60 -19.17 22.88
N ASN A 454 -19.52 -19.61 23.75
CA ASN A 454 -19.71 -19.06 25.09
C ASN A 454 -19.17 -19.95 26.21
N ALA A 455 -18.35 -20.95 25.89
CA ALA A 455 -17.83 -21.86 26.89
C ALA A 455 -16.79 -21.17 27.79
N ALA A 456 -16.96 -21.33 29.11
CA ALA A 456 -16.08 -20.70 30.10
C ALA A 456 -14.60 -21.13 29.98
N HIS A 457 -14.33 -22.28 29.37
CA HIS A 457 -12.99 -22.84 29.17
C HIS A 457 -12.42 -22.62 27.76
N LEU A 458 -13.13 -21.91 26.87
CA LEU A 458 -12.70 -21.69 25.47
C LEU A 458 -11.35 -20.99 25.40
N ASP A 459 -11.15 -19.93 26.19
CA ASP A 459 -9.88 -19.19 26.22
C ASP A 459 -8.70 -20.07 26.62
N GLU A 460 -8.89 -20.94 27.62
CA GLU A 460 -7.84 -21.86 28.07
C GLU A 460 -7.55 -22.95 27.04
N LEU A 461 -8.59 -23.44 26.36
CA LEU A 461 -8.45 -24.38 25.23
C LEU A 461 -7.65 -23.76 24.09
N ILE A 462 -7.99 -22.52 23.70
CA ILE A 462 -7.26 -21.74 22.70
C ILE A 462 -5.80 -21.60 23.13
N GLU A 463 -5.53 -21.05 24.32
CA GLU A 463 -4.17 -20.83 24.85
C GLU A 463 -3.32 -22.11 24.85
N ASN A 464 -3.93 -23.27 25.15
CA ASN A 464 -3.26 -24.56 25.12
C ASN A 464 -2.98 -25.02 23.68
N ARG A 465 -3.95 -24.90 22.78
CA ARG A 465 -3.85 -25.36 21.39
C ARG A 465 -2.83 -24.57 20.59
N VAL A 466 -2.84 -23.24 20.73
CA VAL A 466 -1.98 -22.37 19.92
C VAL A 466 -0.58 -22.21 20.51
N ARG A 467 -0.28 -22.76 21.70
CA ARG A 467 1.00 -22.54 22.39
C ARG A 467 2.23 -22.89 21.54
N GLY A 468 2.18 -24.00 20.80
CA GLY A 468 3.30 -24.44 19.96
C GLY A 468 3.55 -23.50 18.79
N VAL A 469 2.54 -23.35 17.92
CA VAL A 469 2.62 -22.49 16.72
C VAL A 469 2.76 -21.01 17.08
N GLY A 470 2.12 -20.58 18.16
CA GLY A 470 2.15 -19.21 18.68
C GLY A 470 3.54 -18.79 19.14
N ARG A 471 4.31 -19.67 19.78
CA ARG A 471 5.72 -19.40 20.10
C ARG A 471 6.58 -19.22 18.86
N ALA A 472 6.41 -20.07 17.85
CA ALA A 472 7.14 -19.92 16.59
C ALA A 472 6.77 -18.59 15.91
N PHE A 473 5.48 -18.29 15.83
CA PHE A 473 4.95 -17.04 15.29
C PHE A 473 5.53 -15.80 15.98
N TRP A 474 5.52 -15.76 17.32
CA TRP A 474 6.03 -14.61 18.06
C TRP A 474 7.55 -14.46 17.93
N ARG A 475 8.30 -15.57 17.96
CA ARG A 475 9.75 -15.57 17.70
C ARG A 475 10.09 -14.99 16.34
N ASP A 476 9.30 -15.31 15.32
CA ASP A 476 9.53 -14.81 13.96
C ASP A 476 9.18 -13.32 13.82
N ILE A 477 8.18 -12.80 14.57
CA ILE A 477 7.94 -11.35 14.70
C ILE A 477 9.17 -10.66 15.32
N GLU A 478 9.71 -11.21 16.41
CA GLU A 478 10.90 -10.64 17.06
C GLU A 478 12.13 -10.67 16.14
N LEU A 479 12.31 -11.77 15.41
CA LEU A 479 13.38 -11.92 14.42
C LEU A 479 13.22 -10.94 13.25
N SER A 480 12.00 -10.73 12.76
CA SER A 480 11.70 -9.77 11.70
C SER A 480 12.07 -8.33 12.12
N ALA A 481 11.82 -7.96 13.38
CA ALA A 481 12.18 -6.64 13.90
C ALA A 481 13.71 -6.48 13.91
N ARG A 482 14.43 -7.54 14.33
CA ARG A 482 15.89 -7.57 14.31
C ARG A 482 16.43 -7.48 12.88
N ARG A 483 15.89 -8.27 11.95
CA ARG A 483 16.33 -8.30 10.53
C ARG A 483 16.10 -6.97 9.82
N ALA A 484 15.00 -6.28 10.12
CA ALA A 484 14.76 -4.93 9.61
C ALA A 484 15.89 -3.94 9.96
N LEU A 485 16.52 -4.10 11.13
CA LEU A 485 17.59 -3.22 11.63
C LEU A 485 19.01 -3.72 11.33
N ARG A 486 19.24 -5.04 11.37
CA ARG A 486 20.56 -5.68 11.33
C ARG A 486 20.80 -6.55 10.08
N GLY A 487 19.88 -6.50 9.12
CA GLY A 487 19.97 -7.29 7.89
C GLY A 487 19.60 -8.75 8.11
N THR A 488 19.68 -9.50 7.01
CA THR A 488 19.02 -10.80 6.83
C THR A 488 19.99 -11.97 6.81
N GLU A 489 21.30 -11.70 6.95
CA GLU A 489 22.30 -12.75 7.15
C GLU A 489 21.90 -13.58 8.39
N GLU A 490 22.29 -14.86 8.44
CA GLU A 490 22.04 -15.71 9.61
C GLU A 490 22.63 -15.04 10.85
N LEU A 491 21.79 -14.29 11.57
CA LEU A 491 22.19 -13.64 12.81
C LEU A 491 22.39 -14.77 13.82
N PRO A 492 23.55 -14.88 14.48
CA PRO A 492 23.73 -15.88 15.52
C PRO A 492 22.63 -15.72 16.57
N TYR A 493 22.11 -16.86 17.05
CA TYR A 493 20.92 -16.91 17.90
C TYR A 493 21.08 -16.11 19.21
N GLU A 494 22.31 -15.83 19.63
CA GLU A 494 22.65 -14.86 20.68
C GLU A 494 23.98 -14.18 20.29
N ASP A 495 24.15 -12.89 20.60
CA ASP A 495 25.44 -12.22 20.48
C ASP A 495 26.44 -12.97 21.40
N PHE A 496 27.43 -13.68 20.84
CA PHE A 496 28.57 -14.08 21.66
C PHE A 496 29.37 -12.83 21.97
N GLU A 497 29.84 -12.67 23.22
CA GLU A 497 30.71 -11.55 23.63
C GLU A 497 32.00 -11.43 22.78
N SER A 498 32.29 -12.42 21.93
CA SER A 498 33.42 -12.48 21.01
C SER A 498 33.14 -12.08 19.55
N ASP A 499 31.90 -11.77 19.16
CA ASP A 499 31.62 -11.35 17.78
C ASP A 499 32.23 -9.95 17.53
N GLU A 500 33.29 -9.91 16.72
CA GLU A 500 34.03 -8.69 16.41
C GLU A 500 33.10 -7.58 15.89
N LEU A 501 33.26 -6.40 16.50
CA LEU A 501 32.43 -5.18 16.36
C LEU A 501 32.17 -4.66 14.92
N ASP A 502 32.90 -5.15 13.92
CA ASP A 502 32.96 -4.59 12.56
C ASP A 502 32.11 -5.31 11.50
N LYS A 503 31.41 -6.40 11.82
CA LYS A 503 30.72 -7.24 10.80
C LYS A 503 29.19 -7.23 10.77
N ILE A 504 28.50 -6.50 11.65
CA ILE A 504 27.03 -6.44 11.57
C ILE A 504 26.63 -5.48 10.44
N LYS A 505 26.28 -6.03 9.28
CA LYS A 505 25.63 -5.29 8.20
C LYS A 505 24.35 -4.65 8.73
N THR A 506 24.07 -3.42 8.32
CA THR A 506 22.83 -2.74 8.67
C THR A 506 21.70 -3.21 7.75
N GLY A 507 20.52 -3.42 8.35
CA GLY A 507 19.28 -3.62 7.60
C GLY A 507 18.71 -2.28 7.14
N PHE A 508 17.67 -2.31 6.31
CA PHE A 508 17.11 -1.10 5.68
C PHE A 508 16.54 -0.07 6.68
N VAL A 509 15.95 -0.52 7.79
CA VAL A 509 15.51 0.40 8.87
C VAL A 509 16.71 0.95 9.63
N GLY A 510 17.79 0.16 9.73
CA GLY A 510 19.04 0.58 10.35
C GLY A 510 19.71 1.69 9.55
N ASP A 511 19.82 1.50 8.23
CA ASP A 511 20.30 2.53 7.29
C ASP A 511 19.46 3.80 7.38
N LEU A 512 18.13 3.67 7.32
CA LEU A 512 17.21 4.81 7.50
C LEU A 512 17.42 5.53 8.83
N LEU A 513 17.62 4.80 9.94
CA LEU A 513 17.85 5.39 11.25
C LEU A 513 19.15 6.22 11.27
N PHE A 514 20.24 5.69 10.71
CA PHE A 514 21.50 6.42 10.65
C PHE A 514 21.40 7.66 9.76
N ASP A 515 20.78 7.54 8.59
CA ASP A 515 20.53 8.65 7.68
C ASP A 515 19.66 9.74 8.33
N LEU A 516 18.62 9.37 9.09
CA LEU A 516 17.79 10.32 9.82
C LEU A 516 18.56 11.09 10.89
N LEU A 517 19.44 10.40 11.63
CA LEU A 517 20.28 11.04 12.64
C LEU A 517 21.32 11.97 12.01
N GLU A 518 21.87 11.61 10.84
CA GLU A 518 22.72 12.48 10.05
C GLU A 518 21.95 13.71 9.56
N LEU A 519 20.78 13.50 8.96
CA LEU A 519 19.92 14.57 8.47
C LEU A 519 19.53 15.55 9.59
N ARG A 520 19.23 15.03 10.79
CA ARG A 520 18.99 15.85 11.98
C ARG A 520 20.23 16.65 12.38
N LYS A 521 21.43 16.09 12.28
CA LYS A 521 22.68 16.80 12.56
C LYS A 521 22.95 17.91 11.53
N GLU A 522 22.62 17.67 10.26
CA GLU A 522 22.79 18.62 9.16
C GLU A 522 21.80 19.79 9.24
N THR A 523 20.54 19.51 9.56
CA THR A 523 19.43 20.48 9.44
C THR A 523 18.92 21.00 10.78
N GLY A 524 19.21 20.32 11.89
CA GLY A 524 18.62 20.59 13.19
C GLY A 524 17.15 20.16 13.33
N CYS A 525 16.64 19.36 12.40
CA CYS A 525 15.21 19.03 12.33
C CYS A 525 14.70 18.24 13.56
N GLU A 526 13.39 18.35 13.81
CA GLU A 526 12.71 17.55 14.83
C GLU A 526 12.61 16.08 14.38
N LEU A 527 12.75 15.13 15.32
CA LEU A 527 12.58 13.71 15.07
C LEU A 527 11.65 13.07 16.10
N HIS A 528 10.46 12.68 15.66
CA HIS A 528 9.42 12.10 16.51
C HIS A 528 9.19 10.63 16.14
N ILE A 529 8.96 9.78 17.14
CA ILE A 529 8.69 8.35 16.92
C ILE A 529 7.36 7.95 17.57
N VAL A 530 6.52 7.26 16.79
CA VAL A 530 5.33 6.56 17.26
C VAL A 530 5.47 5.08 16.91
N ALA A 531 5.30 4.21 17.90
CA ALA A 531 5.30 2.77 17.70
C ALA A 531 4.09 2.12 18.37
N GLU A 532 3.38 1.28 17.63
CA GLU A 532 2.14 0.63 18.04
C GLU A 532 2.36 -0.87 18.21
N GLY A 533 1.77 -1.50 19.22
CA GLY A 533 1.81 -2.95 19.38
C GLY A 533 3.23 -3.51 19.29
N ALA A 534 3.46 -4.45 18.37
CA ALA A 534 4.77 -5.07 18.15
C ALA A 534 5.80 -4.14 17.50
N GLY A 535 5.41 -2.98 16.97
CA GLY A 535 6.34 -1.94 16.49
C GLY A 535 7.30 -1.44 17.58
N ALA A 536 6.94 -1.62 18.86
CA ALA A 536 7.84 -1.37 19.99
C ALA A 536 9.12 -2.25 19.95
N LEU A 537 9.07 -3.44 19.32
CA LEU A 537 10.24 -4.30 19.09
C LEU A 537 11.21 -3.66 18.10
N VAL A 538 10.71 -3.00 17.05
CA VAL A 538 11.54 -2.26 16.08
C VAL A 538 12.26 -1.11 16.79
N VAL A 539 11.56 -0.35 17.64
CA VAL A 539 12.20 0.72 18.45
C VAL A 539 13.24 0.13 19.41
N HIS A 540 12.96 -1.01 20.05
CA HIS A 540 13.95 -1.70 20.87
C HIS A 540 15.22 -2.05 20.07
N GLU A 541 15.06 -2.58 18.86
CA GLU A 541 16.17 -2.93 17.99
C GLU A 541 16.90 -1.70 17.43
N MET A 542 16.20 -0.59 17.16
CA MET A 542 16.83 0.70 16.85
C MET A 542 17.80 1.09 17.98
N LEU A 543 17.35 1.07 19.24
CA LEU A 543 18.19 1.40 20.39
C LEU A 543 19.33 0.41 20.59
N SER A 544 19.08 -0.88 20.34
CA SER A 544 20.08 -1.95 20.38
C SER A 544 21.19 -1.71 19.33
N LEU A 545 20.82 -1.35 18.11
CA LEU A 545 21.75 -1.10 17.02
C LEU A 545 22.60 0.15 17.25
N LEU A 546 21.97 1.25 17.70
CA LEU A 546 22.70 2.42 18.15
C LEU A 546 23.71 2.02 19.23
N ALA A 547 23.33 1.09 20.13
CA ALA A 547 24.18 0.61 21.22
C ALA A 547 25.42 -0.12 20.87
N HIS A 548 25.37 -0.77 19.74
CA HIS A 548 26.52 -1.42 19.20
C HIS A 548 27.50 -0.42 18.55
N LYS A 549 26.98 0.55 17.78
CA LYS A 549 27.84 1.43 16.96
C LYS A 549 28.42 2.64 17.69
N THR A 550 27.75 3.18 18.71
CA THR A 550 28.32 4.24 19.56
C THR A 550 28.94 3.60 20.80
N ARG A 551 30.26 3.36 20.85
CA ARG A 551 30.98 2.87 22.06
C ARG A 551 30.47 3.59 23.32
N TRP A 552 29.72 2.90 24.15
CA TRP A 552 28.71 3.51 25.04
C TRP A 552 29.22 3.90 26.45
N PHE A 553 30.53 3.83 26.73
CA PHE A 553 31.05 4.07 28.08
C PHE A 553 32.13 5.16 28.13
N ASP A 554 31.76 6.28 28.77
CA ASP A 554 32.68 7.12 29.55
C ASP A 554 32.35 6.89 31.03
N PRO A 555 33.13 6.05 31.76
CA PRO A 555 32.84 5.68 33.13
C PRO A 555 32.79 6.88 34.10
N ALA A 556 33.30 8.05 33.71
CA ALA A 556 33.40 9.22 34.58
C ALA A 556 32.11 10.05 34.67
N SER A 557 31.13 9.88 33.76
CA SER A 557 30.06 10.89 33.60
C SER A 557 28.65 10.51 34.07
N LEU A 558 28.34 9.24 34.37
CA LEU A 558 26.98 8.74 34.74
C LEU A 558 25.83 9.16 33.79
N LYS A 559 26.11 9.88 32.70
CA LYS A 559 25.16 10.30 31.66
C LYS A 559 25.46 9.51 30.40
N PRO A 560 24.52 8.70 29.89
CA PRO A 560 24.73 8.01 28.63
C PRO A 560 24.79 9.05 27.50
N ARG A 561 25.90 9.10 26.75
CA ARG A 561 26.03 9.99 25.58
C ARG A 561 24.99 9.62 24.52
N GLY A 562 24.21 10.61 24.07
CA GLY A 562 23.33 10.46 22.91
C GLY A 562 21.94 9.88 23.19
N MET A 563 21.31 10.19 24.34
CA MET A 563 19.90 9.86 24.61
C MET A 563 18.90 10.96 24.23
N ASP A 564 19.35 12.16 23.86
CA ASP A 564 18.52 13.26 23.31
C ASP A 564 18.26 13.12 21.79
N ARG A 565 18.13 11.88 21.29
CA ARG A 565 18.03 11.60 19.84
C ARG A 565 16.63 11.72 19.26
N PHE A 566 15.59 11.70 20.10
CA PHE A 566 14.20 11.88 19.68
C PHE A 566 13.58 13.03 20.45
N ASP A 567 12.77 13.83 19.75
CA ASP A 567 12.08 14.96 20.32
C ASP A 567 10.86 14.53 21.13
N THR A 568 10.11 13.55 20.62
CA THR A 568 9.09 12.81 21.38
C THR A 568 9.12 11.32 21.03
N LEU A 569 8.66 10.49 21.97
CA LEU A 569 8.51 9.05 21.80
C LEU A 569 7.13 8.61 22.30
N HIS A 570 6.38 7.92 21.47
CA HIS A 570 5.03 7.45 21.79
C HIS A 570 4.93 5.95 21.57
N LEU A 571 4.63 5.20 22.62
CA LEU A 571 4.42 3.76 22.58
C LEU A 571 2.94 3.46 22.84
N VAL A 572 2.22 2.97 21.83
CA VAL A 572 0.79 2.66 21.92
C VAL A 572 0.61 1.15 22.10
N HIS A 573 0.04 0.74 23.23
CA HIS A 573 -0.20 -0.66 23.57
C HIS A 573 1.03 -1.56 23.33
N PRO A 574 2.23 -1.19 23.82
CA PRO A 574 3.47 -1.82 23.37
C PRO A 574 3.53 -3.31 23.68
N ALA A 575 3.57 -4.12 22.63
CA ALA A 575 3.72 -5.56 22.68
C ALA A 575 5.21 -5.95 22.78
N ILE A 576 5.83 -5.55 23.89
CA ILE A 576 7.19 -5.95 24.25
C ILE A 576 7.24 -6.52 25.67
N GLY A 577 7.87 -7.68 25.81
CA GLY A 577 8.07 -8.32 27.10
C GLY A 577 8.95 -7.47 28.03
N MET A 578 8.64 -7.49 29.32
CA MET A 578 9.33 -6.67 30.33
C MET A 578 10.87 -6.82 30.35
N PRO A 579 11.48 -8.00 30.13
CA PRO A 579 12.95 -8.12 30.04
C PRO A 579 13.56 -7.21 28.97
N ARG A 580 13.03 -7.23 27.74
CA ARG A 580 13.52 -6.38 26.66
C ARG A 580 13.21 -4.91 26.90
N ALA A 581 12.02 -4.61 27.42
CA ALA A 581 11.64 -3.23 27.76
C ALA A 581 12.61 -2.62 28.80
N ARG A 582 12.92 -3.36 29.88
CA ARG A 582 13.86 -2.94 30.93
C ARG A 582 15.28 -2.72 30.42
N LYS A 583 15.72 -3.49 29.42
CA LYS A 583 17.08 -3.40 28.88
C LYS A 583 17.36 -2.07 28.17
N ARG A 584 16.39 -1.51 27.42
CA ARG A 584 16.62 -0.36 26.53
C ARG A 584 15.54 0.72 26.54
N LEU A 585 14.26 0.34 26.41
CA LEU A 585 13.15 1.30 26.29
C LEU A 585 12.92 2.09 27.58
N ILE A 586 12.83 1.39 28.72
CA ILE A 586 12.59 2.01 30.03
C ILE A 586 13.71 3.01 30.40
N PRO A 587 15.01 2.65 30.27
CA PRO A 587 16.09 3.62 30.46
C PRO A 587 15.95 4.87 29.59
N LEU A 588 15.60 4.72 28.30
CA LEU A 588 15.37 5.86 27.40
C LEU A 588 14.27 6.77 27.90
N ILE A 589 13.10 6.21 28.21
CA ILE A 589 11.94 6.95 28.69
C ILE A 589 12.28 7.75 29.95
N ASN A 590 13.01 7.14 30.88
CA ASN A 590 13.40 7.79 32.13
C ASN A 590 14.34 8.97 31.91
N VAL A 591 15.27 8.87 30.95
CA VAL A 591 16.15 9.98 30.61
C VAL A 591 15.40 11.09 29.87
N MET A 592 14.52 10.74 28.91
CA MET A 592 13.73 11.72 28.17
C MET A 592 12.78 12.53 29.06
N ASN A 593 12.18 11.89 30.06
CA ASN A 593 11.23 12.54 30.97
C ASN A 593 11.89 13.17 32.20
N GLY A 594 13.10 12.73 32.56
CA GLY A 594 13.78 13.16 33.79
C GLY A 594 13.06 12.72 35.07
N PRO A 595 13.47 13.26 36.24
CA PRO A 595 12.82 12.98 37.51
C PRO A 595 11.44 13.63 37.54
N VAL A 596 10.40 12.82 37.40
CA VAL A 596 9.01 13.27 37.48
C VAL A 596 8.42 12.75 38.77
N ALA A 597 8.26 13.64 39.75
CA ALA A 597 7.51 13.37 40.97
C ALA A 597 6.07 13.86 40.79
N GLY A 598 5.10 12.95 40.92
CA GLY A 598 3.69 13.28 40.75
C GLY A 598 2.81 12.44 41.67
N LYS A 599 1.68 13.00 42.10
CA LYS A 599 0.63 12.23 42.78
C LYS A 599 -0.18 11.46 41.73
N LYS A 600 -0.63 10.25 42.08
CA LYS A 600 -1.54 9.47 41.22
C LYS A 600 -2.82 10.27 41.00
N LYS A 601 -3.20 10.44 39.73
CA LYS A 601 -4.44 11.12 39.36
C LYS A 601 -5.63 10.20 39.65
N ARG A 602 -6.75 10.75 40.11
CA ARG A 602 -7.98 9.97 40.31
C ARG A 602 -8.48 9.46 38.96
N LYS A 603 -9.00 8.22 38.94
CA LYS A 603 -9.60 7.61 37.76
C LYS A 603 -10.69 8.52 37.16
N SER A 604 -10.64 8.75 35.86
CA SER A 604 -11.67 9.49 35.12
C SER A 604 -13.03 8.84 35.30
N SER A 605 -14.04 9.64 35.63
CA SER A 605 -15.46 9.26 35.60
C SER A 605 -16.13 9.56 34.25
N SER A 606 -15.37 10.06 33.27
CA SER A 606 -15.88 10.39 31.94
C SER A 606 -16.41 9.13 31.26
N ARG A 607 -17.60 9.24 30.68
CA ARG A 607 -18.17 8.24 29.77
C ARG A 607 -17.70 8.42 28.31
N LYS A 608 -17.07 9.56 28.01
CA LYS A 608 -16.47 9.83 26.69
C LYS A 608 -15.02 9.34 26.63
N PRO A 609 -14.51 8.96 25.45
CA PRO A 609 -13.12 8.59 25.25
C PRO A 609 -12.20 9.72 25.66
N VAL A 610 -11.29 9.44 26.59
CA VAL A 610 -10.30 10.37 27.11
C VAL A 610 -9.02 9.60 27.40
N VAL A 611 -7.90 10.15 26.94
CA VAL A 611 -6.57 9.75 27.39
C VAL A 611 -6.23 10.53 28.66
N GLN A 612 -6.05 9.82 29.77
CA GLN A 612 -5.74 10.41 31.07
C GLN A 612 -4.34 10.05 31.53
N GLU A 613 -3.58 11.06 31.93
CA GLU A 613 -2.30 10.93 32.63
C GLU A 613 -2.45 10.12 33.92
N TYR A 614 -1.53 9.19 34.15
CA TYR A 614 -1.52 8.40 35.38
C TYR A 614 -1.03 9.20 36.60
N LEU A 615 -0.05 10.08 36.41
CA LEU A 615 0.46 11.00 37.43
C LEU A 615 0.16 12.46 37.04
N GLU A 616 0.01 13.33 38.04
CA GLU A 616 0.01 14.77 37.81
C GLU A 616 1.43 15.26 37.49
N TYR A 617 1.55 16.08 36.44
CA TYR A 617 2.83 16.59 35.94
C TYR A 617 2.97 18.09 36.13
N THR A 618 4.17 18.54 36.53
CA THR A 618 4.56 19.96 36.45
C THR A 618 4.99 20.33 35.03
N THR A 619 5.75 19.43 34.39
CA THR A 619 6.15 19.51 32.97
C THR A 619 5.66 18.25 32.26
N PRO A 620 4.85 18.36 31.20
CA PRO A 620 4.37 17.20 30.45
C PRO A 620 5.52 16.33 29.90
N PRO A 621 5.44 15.00 30.03
CA PRO A 621 6.48 14.10 29.55
C PRO A 621 6.54 14.05 28.02
N ARG A 622 7.77 13.99 27.49
CA ARG A 622 8.08 13.87 26.05
C ARG A 622 7.99 12.43 25.55
N ALA A 623 8.24 11.46 26.43
CA ALA A 623 8.08 10.04 26.17
C ALA A 623 6.81 9.52 26.87
N ARG A 624 5.89 8.92 26.11
CA ARG A 624 4.57 8.47 26.59
C ARG A 624 4.30 7.02 26.23
N ILE A 625 3.65 6.30 27.15
CA ILE A 625 3.16 4.93 26.99
C ILE A 625 1.63 4.98 27.14
N TYR A 626 0.91 4.58 26.11
CA TYR A 626 -0.55 4.52 26.11
C TYR A 626 -1.02 3.09 26.35
N VAL A 627 -1.82 2.90 27.40
CA VAL A 627 -2.40 1.61 27.78
C VAL A 627 -3.90 1.75 28.04
N PRO A 628 -4.71 0.71 27.83
CA PRO A 628 -6.09 0.72 28.30
C PRO A 628 -6.15 0.78 29.83
N THR A 629 -7.25 1.30 30.38
CA THR A 629 -7.60 1.03 31.78
C THR A 629 -7.87 -0.47 31.99
N PRO A 630 -7.70 -1.03 33.20
CA PRO A 630 -7.99 -2.44 33.46
C PRO A 630 -9.39 -2.86 33.00
N GLU A 631 -10.40 -2.01 33.21
CA GLU A 631 -11.78 -2.31 32.83
C GLU A 631 -12.01 -2.22 31.31
N LEU A 632 -11.21 -1.43 30.60
CA LEU A 632 -11.21 -1.42 29.15
C LEU A 632 -10.53 -2.68 28.62
N GLU A 633 -9.36 -3.05 29.18
CA GLU A 633 -8.60 -4.23 28.77
C GLU A 633 -9.39 -5.53 28.92
N GLU A 634 -10.16 -5.68 30.01
CA GLU A 634 -11.04 -6.84 30.24
C GLU A 634 -12.12 -7.03 29.16
N ARG A 635 -12.47 -5.96 28.44
CA ARG A 635 -13.50 -5.99 27.38
C ARG A 635 -12.93 -6.25 26.01
N VAL A 636 -11.62 -6.08 25.82
CA VAL A 636 -10.96 -6.30 24.54
C VAL A 636 -10.97 -7.79 24.21
N LYS A 637 -11.31 -8.14 22.97
CA LYS A 637 -11.26 -9.51 22.45
C LYS A 637 -10.50 -9.58 21.12
N PHE A 638 -9.96 -10.76 20.81
CA PHE A 638 -9.23 -11.02 19.57
C PHE A 638 -9.82 -12.26 18.86
N GLY A 639 -10.63 -12.03 17.82
CA GLY A 639 -11.36 -13.11 17.17
C GLY A 639 -12.29 -13.83 18.16
N ALA A 640 -12.19 -15.16 18.21
CA ALA A 640 -12.89 -16.02 19.16
C ALA A 640 -12.28 -15.98 20.58
N TYR A 641 -11.04 -15.49 20.73
CA TYR A 641 -10.38 -15.38 22.02
C TYR A 641 -10.94 -14.20 22.82
N GLY A 642 -11.49 -14.46 24.01
CA GLY A 642 -12.25 -13.51 24.82
C GLY A 642 -11.44 -12.40 25.49
N LYS A 643 -10.15 -12.27 25.16
CA LYS A 643 -9.19 -11.30 25.71
C LYS A 643 -8.33 -10.68 24.59
N SER A 644 -7.49 -9.71 24.94
CA SER A 644 -6.60 -9.04 23.98
C SER A 644 -5.55 -9.99 23.38
N ILE A 645 -5.05 -9.64 22.18
CA ILE A 645 -3.92 -10.36 21.56
C ILE A 645 -2.69 -10.33 22.47
N LEU A 646 -2.46 -9.22 23.18
CA LEU A 646 -1.34 -9.09 24.12
C LEU A 646 -1.45 -10.09 25.28
N HIS A 647 -2.66 -10.33 25.78
CA HIS A 647 -2.91 -11.35 26.79
C HIS A 647 -2.63 -12.76 26.24
N LEU A 648 -3.02 -13.06 24.99
CA LEU A 648 -2.70 -14.33 24.33
C LEU A 648 -1.19 -14.52 24.18
N VAL A 649 -0.47 -13.49 23.72
CA VAL A 649 0.99 -13.53 23.56
C VAL A 649 1.65 -13.84 24.91
N SER A 650 1.27 -13.12 25.97
CA SER A 650 1.80 -13.30 27.34
C SER A 650 1.64 -14.72 27.89
N ARG A 651 0.54 -15.40 27.55
CA ARG A 651 0.12 -16.69 28.12
C ARG A 651 0.53 -17.90 27.29
N ALA A 652 0.56 -17.74 25.96
CA ALA A 652 0.68 -18.84 25.02
C ALA A 652 1.86 -18.68 24.04
N PHE A 653 2.21 -17.47 23.61
CA PHE A 653 3.23 -17.29 22.57
C PHE A 653 4.62 -16.97 23.11
N GLU A 654 4.73 -16.49 24.35
CA GLU A 654 6.03 -16.28 25.00
C GLU A 654 6.42 -17.43 25.91
N ASP A 655 7.73 -17.59 26.10
CA ASP A 655 8.25 -18.51 27.09
C ASP A 655 7.95 -17.98 28.50
N ARG A 656 7.24 -18.81 29.26
CA ARG A 656 6.81 -18.50 30.62
C ARG A 656 8.00 -18.52 31.60
N TYR A 657 7.93 -17.71 32.66
CA TYR A 657 8.99 -17.64 33.67
C TYR A 657 9.02 -18.89 34.54
N PRO A 658 10.20 -19.46 34.89
CA PRO A 658 10.29 -20.41 35.99
C PRO A 658 9.79 -19.76 37.28
N LEU A 659 8.92 -20.47 38.03
CA LEU A 659 8.60 -20.07 39.39
C LEU A 659 9.87 -20.10 40.27
N PRO A 660 10.01 -19.20 41.24
CA PRO A 660 11.09 -19.28 42.24
C PRO A 660 11.11 -20.67 42.90
N GLN A 661 12.30 -21.19 43.20
CA GLN A 661 12.49 -22.53 43.79
C GLN A 661 11.77 -22.72 45.14
N ASP A 662 11.38 -21.63 45.81
CA ASP A 662 10.79 -21.62 47.15
C ASP A 662 9.23 -21.57 47.15
N ALA A 663 8.59 -21.84 46.01
CA ALA A 663 7.13 -21.91 45.95
C ALA A 663 6.62 -23.21 46.60
N ASP A 664 5.96 -23.10 47.76
CA ASP A 664 5.47 -24.19 48.63
C ASP A 664 4.41 -25.15 48.01
N ASP A 665 4.13 -25.09 46.70
CA ASP A 665 3.14 -25.93 46.03
C ASP A 665 3.78 -26.76 44.90
N THR A 666 3.80 -28.07 45.10
CA THR A 666 4.50 -29.06 44.25
C THR A 666 3.57 -29.89 43.37
N SER A 667 2.32 -29.45 43.15
CA SER A 667 1.34 -30.20 42.36
C SER A 667 1.40 -29.93 40.83
N ALA A 668 2.28 -30.67 40.14
CA ALA A 668 2.25 -31.02 38.69
C ALA A 668 2.50 -29.87 37.64
N PRO A 669 2.64 -30.17 36.32
CA PRO A 669 3.73 -29.71 35.43
C PRO A 669 3.62 -28.25 34.90
N TYR A 670 2.83 -27.40 35.55
CA TYR A 670 2.48 -26.04 35.14
C TYR A 670 3.28 -24.95 35.90
N LEU A 671 4.56 -25.22 36.19
CA LEU A 671 5.43 -24.38 37.04
C LEU A 671 5.92 -23.06 36.39
N LEU A 672 5.15 -22.45 35.48
CA LEU A 672 5.61 -21.25 34.78
C LEU A 672 4.59 -20.10 34.77
N ARG A 673 5.00 -18.89 35.18
CA ARG A 673 4.15 -17.68 35.16
C ARG A 673 4.11 -17.04 33.77
N PRO A 674 2.96 -16.47 33.33
CA PRO A 674 2.89 -15.67 32.11
C PRO A 674 3.91 -14.55 32.11
N ARG A 675 4.47 -14.23 30.94
CA ARG A 675 5.47 -13.15 30.84
C ARG A 675 4.76 -11.80 30.79
N PRO A 676 4.96 -10.87 31.73
CA PRO A 676 4.39 -9.53 31.64
C PRO A 676 4.93 -8.73 30.44
N PHE A 677 4.03 -7.97 29.82
CA PHE A 677 4.30 -7.05 28.73
C PHE A 677 4.06 -5.60 29.15
N LEU A 678 4.86 -4.68 28.61
CA LEU A 678 4.79 -3.26 28.95
C LEU A 678 3.41 -2.64 28.68
N GLY A 679 2.71 -3.11 27.65
CA GLY A 679 1.40 -2.59 27.25
C GLY A 679 0.21 -3.07 28.11
N MET A 680 0.40 -3.99 29.06
CA MET A 680 -0.69 -4.51 29.89
C MET A 680 -0.98 -3.58 31.07
N SER A 681 -2.25 -3.29 31.36
CA SER A 681 -2.65 -2.36 32.42
C SER A 681 -2.12 -2.80 33.80
N GLY A 682 -2.20 -4.09 34.12
CA GLY A 682 -1.75 -4.65 35.40
C GLY A 682 -0.25 -4.55 35.65
N VAL A 683 0.57 -4.48 34.59
CA VAL A 683 2.02 -4.26 34.70
C VAL A 683 2.26 -2.83 35.13
N VAL A 684 1.58 -1.88 34.49
CA VAL A 684 1.79 -0.46 34.73
C VAL A 684 1.33 0.01 36.12
N ASP A 685 0.41 -0.71 36.75
CA ASP A 685 -0.02 -0.45 38.14
C ASP A 685 1.01 -0.87 39.20
N ASP A 686 1.98 -1.71 38.85
CA ASP A 686 3.02 -2.18 39.77
C ASP A 686 3.98 -1.01 40.14
N PRO A 687 4.04 -0.61 41.42
CA PRO A 687 4.91 0.48 41.90
C PRO A 687 6.40 0.19 41.74
N THR A 688 6.79 -1.07 41.51
CA THR A 688 8.18 -1.46 41.26
C THR A 688 8.61 -1.20 39.82
N ILE A 689 7.70 -0.81 38.92
CA ILE A 689 8.00 -0.55 37.52
C ILE A 689 8.34 0.93 37.30
N PRO A 690 9.58 1.26 36.90
CA PRO A 690 10.09 2.61 36.91
C PRO A 690 9.71 3.38 35.62
N VAL A 691 8.44 3.41 35.24
CA VAL A 691 7.92 4.23 34.12
C VAL A 691 6.54 4.85 34.38
N GLN A 692 6.06 4.85 35.63
CA GLN A 692 4.73 5.41 35.97
C GLN A 692 4.55 6.87 35.52
N ASN A 693 5.65 7.63 35.44
CA ASN A 693 5.68 8.99 34.93
C ASN A 693 5.44 9.13 33.41
N ALA A 694 5.48 8.05 32.65
CA ALA A 694 5.25 8.06 31.21
C ALA A 694 3.86 7.53 30.82
N VAL A 695 3.00 7.17 31.77
CA VAL A 695 1.80 6.38 31.51
C VAL A 695 0.58 7.25 31.26
N PHE A 696 -0.13 6.93 30.17
CA PHE A 696 -1.38 7.53 29.75
C PHE A 696 -2.43 6.44 29.53
N ARG A 697 -3.63 6.61 30.07
CA ARG A 697 -4.68 5.61 30.09
C ARG A 697 -5.86 5.98 29.23
N LEU A 698 -6.28 5.06 28.35
CA LEU A 698 -7.54 5.16 27.63
C LEU A 698 -8.67 4.50 28.44
N ASN A 699 -9.75 5.26 28.72
CA ASN A 699 -10.89 4.78 29.52
C ASN A 699 -11.96 4.04 28.69
N CYS A 700 -12.22 4.47 27.46
CA CYS A 700 -13.15 3.87 26.51
C CYS A 700 -12.79 4.29 25.07
N ILE A 701 -13.39 3.63 24.08
CA ILE A 701 -13.20 3.93 22.65
C ILE A 701 -14.40 4.70 22.07
N ALA A 702 -14.20 5.48 21.02
CA ALA A 702 -15.22 6.31 20.38
C ALA A 702 -16.36 5.49 19.76
N ALA A 703 -16.07 4.28 19.28
CA ALA A 703 -17.08 3.38 18.72
C ALA A 703 -17.96 2.69 19.78
N GLN A 704 -17.62 2.80 21.07
CA GLN A 704 -18.33 2.12 22.15
C GLN A 704 -19.69 2.77 22.41
N LYS A 705 -20.79 2.00 22.29
CA LYS A 705 -22.15 2.49 22.54
C LYS A 705 -22.60 2.23 23.98
N HIS A 706 -22.29 1.05 24.52
CA HIS A 706 -22.65 0.65 25.87
C HIS A 706 -21.43 0.25 26.70
N ASN A 707 -21.53 0.46 28.02
CA ASN A 707 -20.43 0.21 28.95
C ASN A 707 -20.02 -1.27 29.06
N LEU A 708 -20.82 -2.21 28.57
CA LEU A 708 -20.55 -3.65 28.67
C LEU A 708 -20.21 -4.29 27.31
N ASP A 709 -20.07 -3.49 26.25
CA ASP A 709 -19.75 -3.99 24.93
C ASP A 709 -18.37 -4.66 24.94
N ARG A 710 -18.28 -5.85 24.33
CA ARG A 710 -17.01 -6.47 23.96
C ARG A 710 -16.39 -5.68 22.82
N ILE A 711 -15.11 -5.37 22.94
CA ILE A 711 -14.40 -4.47 22.02
C ILE A 711 -13.44 -5.31 21.17
N PRO A 712 -13.61 -5.36 19.84
CA PRO A 712 -12.61 -5.97 18.97
C PRO A 712 -11.25 -5.27 19.12
N GLN A 713 -10.16 -6.03 19.08
CA GLN A 713 -8.79 -5.48 19.13
C GLN A 713 -8.56 -4.41 18.06
N SER A 714 -9.07 -4.60 16.84
CA SER A 714 -9.00 -3.60 15.76
C SER A 714 -9.67 -2.28 16.15
N ALA A 715 -10.86 -2.34 16.76
CA ALA A 715 -11.57 -1.13 17.20
C ALA A 715 -10.84 -0.35 18.32
N LEU A 716 -10.01 -1.03 19.12
CA LEU A 716 -9.12 -0.35 20.08
C LEU A 716 -7.97 0.36 19.36
N ASN A 717 -7.37 -0.29 18.36
CA ASN A 717 -6.24 0.24 17.61
C ASN A 717 -6.65 1.41 16.70
N ASP A 718 -7.84 1.33 16.09
CA ASP A 718 -8.39 2.34 15.18
C ASP A 718 -8.94 3.58 15.93
N ASP A 719 -8.94 3.57 17.27
CA ASP A 719 -9.49 4.66 18.06
C ASP A 719 -8.67 5.95 17.91
N PRO A 720 -9.28 7.07 17.47
CA PRO A 720 -8.54 8.30 17.21
C PRO A 720 -8.09 9.02 18.48
N THR A 721 -8.57 8.65 19.67
CA THR A 721 -8.33 9.41 20.91
C THR A 721 -6.85 9.39 21.29
N ILE A 722 -6.16 8.25 21.10
CA ILE A 722 -4.72 8.15 21.35
C ILE A 722 -3.94 8.97 20.32
N THR A 723 -4.29 8.85 19.03
CA THR A 723 -3.66 9.63 17.95
C THR A 723 -3.80 11.15 18.18
N ASN A 724 -4.98 11.60 18.60
CA ASN A 724 -5.21 13.00 18.95
C ASN A 724 -4.32 13.44 20.13
N SER A 725 -4.20 12.63 21.18
CA SER A 725 -3.33 12.91 22.32
C SER A 725 -1.84 12.99 21.94
N ILE A 726 -1.40 12.19 20.97
CA ILE A 726 -0.05 12.25 20.40
C ILE A 726 0.16 13.59 19.69
N PHE A 727 -0.76 13.99 18.82
CA PHE A 727 -0.65 15.25 18.07
C PHE A 727 -0.72 16.48 18.98
N GLU A 728 -1.54 16.45 20.03
CA GLU A 728 -1.55 17.48 21.07
C GLU A 728 -0.21 17.57 21.81
N CYS A 729 0.43 16.43 22.10
CA CYS A 729 1.76 16.41 22.72
C CYS A 729 2.81 17.06 21.83
N ILE A 730 2.83 16.71 20.54
CA ILE A 730 3.81 17.24 19.58
C ILE A 730 3.61 18.74 19.42
N ARG A 731 2.36 19.20 19.26
CA ARG A 731 2.04 20.63 19.18
C ARG A 731 2.49 21.38 20.43
N GLY A 732 2.19 20.85 21.62
CA GLY A 732 2.62 21.45 22.88
C GLY A 732 4.14 21.44 23.11
N PHE A 733 4.88 20.51 22.48
CA PHE A 733 6.34 20.54 22.44
C PHE A 733 6.83 21.68 21.53
N GLN A 734 6.24 21.82 20.35
CA GLN A 734 6.59 22.83 19.36
C GLN A 734 6.30 24.28 19.81
N GLU A 735 5.21 24.51 20.55
CA GLU A 735 4.82 25.84 21.07
C GLU A 735 5.74 26.36 22.17
N LYS A 736 6.40 25.47 22.93
CA LYS A 736 7.22 25.87 24.08
C LYS A 736 8.57 26.50 23.70
N GLY A 737 8.95 26.44 22.43
CA GLY A 737 10.18 27.04 21.89
C GLY A 737 11.45 26.41 22.46
N HIS A 738 12.33 25.93 21.59
CA HIS A 738 13.72 25.65 21.93
C HIS A 738 14.63 26.64 21.24
#